data_AF-A0A924B1V2-F1
#
_entry.id   AF-A0A924B1V2-F1
#
_cell.length_a   1.000
_cell.length_b   1.000
_cell.length_c   1.000
_cell.angle_alpha   90.00
_cell.angle_beta   90.00
_cell.angle_gamma   90.00
#
_symmetry.space_group_name_H-M   'P 1'
#
loop_
_entity.id
_entity.type
_entity.pdbx_description
1 polymer ?
#
loop_
_entity_poly.entity_id
_entity_poly.type
_entity_poly.pdbx_seq_one_letter_code
_entity_poly.pdbx_strand_id
1 'polypeptide(L)'
;MFMFSPVRNHLVKFNLALVFLITSSCTHFGTKQAKVETQRNVASAHEEITLNQPWSYDPGPDASSPMGRELIDIVATQPNMPGISKEMTGSQKFRPAFGPTLWRMIQKPNSVKILFIGQDGTHIAEAAGRTATAGFGGRAQDMAHHFGVMSSSAYMNNFAFTIYGQYSAFGVPVISEHNGKKLVSFDSVTDNGIWMMSQDLNSPMVKWRNKLIDWIIRNNKKTLKLVVLFGGAAQDAIGTYIESAGGQVGARYTKEQIIAQKIQVPFFISESGAANKETPVALTKKNVNVFEYLGVTIPYKDLGSQNTVHDKLAQAKLLEAKEKFTQEIASVYSELAIPNGGIGNSGVVHPAQIGGYDLKKINIAGQNTISLKNLKLSDGTTITNDILVAEFPHPTSLSASEMQNKGSASVKVGKSLEALKPMRDLGWNIEADPGLENRFTANKPYIYGRTDIPPDFYDFGTPNNRMVSVSSASRMSGKPNIVVIGTRDHATFDMEKLKAATEAGRPAGISAEELFTARPRGATDRYLFEMGPGEKMARIMKENLDMKAITSMKPEYVKANPTVKPYKAGIEAFNVKTHPFDVGDFGHYRGTFVDPQVVVLADPDGLDDILTARALTGARGQYLQTMFNQLGVNDKYLVIKTVPFGMDLATDQEWKRVIYQTLNYREKIFAEVLQNRSIKLIIADGKWASLIIPQLNQSKIPVAYIKKTGSDNNSGINEAVSYINDLLLFPRVTSSVEVMSNIPRTHLGFFSRVWEGTSGTRVFSGISPADRGVAFAIVAPAWAYLQKPVIQSLDERAGVEALKNSLKVLNLPVGNETYKDYMSRTMMTPVNK
;
A
#
# COMPACT_ATOMS: atom_id res chain seq x y z
N MET A 1 -33.21 26.23 -40.49
CA MET A 1 -33.81 27.23 -41.40
C MET A 1 -33.08 28.53 -41.13
N PHE A 2 -32.27 28.99 -42.11
CA PHE A 2 -31.67 30.33 -42.42
C PHE A 2 -31.41 31.34 -41.26
N MET A 3 -30.35 32.17 -41.20
CA MET A 3 -29.25 32.65 -42.08
C MET A 3 -28.33 33.52 -41.16
N PHE A 4 -27.01 33.35 -41.12
CA PHE A 4 -25.96 34.20 -41.75
C PHE A 4 -26.16 35.74 -41.66
N SER A 5 -25.34 36.49 -40.90
CA SER A 5 -24.05 37.18 -41.26
C SER A 5 -24.26 38.72 -41.32
N PRO A 6 -23.28 39.65 -41.52
CA PRO A 6 -21.81 39.49 -41.71
C PRO A 6 -20.86 40.65 -41.19
N VAL A 7 -19.52 40.42 -41.33
CA VAL A 7 -18.47 41.37 -41.86
C VAL A 7 -17.93 42.51 -40.93
N ARG A 8 -16.64 42.93 -40.88
CA ARG A 8 -15.31 42.54 -41.45
C ARG A 8 -14.21 43.49 -40.85
N ASN A 9 -12.97 43.00 -40.80
CA ASN A 9 -11.64 43.59 -41.20
C ASN A 9 -11.22 45.02 -40.73
N HIS A 10 -9.94 45.41 -40.53
CA HIS A 10 -8.62 44.90 -40.92
C HIS A 10 -7.50 45.69 -40.19
N LEU A 11 -6.36 45.01 -39.93
CA LEU A 11 -4.93 45.40 -40.11
C LEU A 11 -4.32 46.74 -39.58
N VAL A 12 -3.08 46.57 -39.09
CA VAL A 12 -1.80 47.35 -39.26
C VAL A 12 -1.12 47.52 -37.89
N LYS A 13 -0.19 46.67 -37.46
CA LYS A 13 1.28 46.61 -37.70
C LYS A 13 2.13 47.85 -37.29
N PHE A 14 3.04 47.56 -36.34
CA PHE A 14 4.45 47.99 -36.19
C PHE A 14 4.85 49.09 -35.17
N ASN A 15 5.52 48.58 -34.11
CA ASN A 15 6.89 48.87 -33.65
C ASN A 15 7.32 50.10 -32.82
N LEU A 16 8.23 49.75 -31.88
CA LEU A 16 9.30 50.46 -31.17
C LEU A 16 8.91 51.07 -29.78
N ALA A 17 9.25 50.45 -28.64
CA ALA A 17 10.56 50.15 -28.00
C ALA A 17 11.10 51.29 -27.11
N LEU A 18 11.37 50.91 -25.84
CA LEU A 18 12.41 51.42 -24.92
C LEU A 18 12.25 52.89 -24.38
N VAL A 19 12.58 53.30 -23.14
CA VAL A 19 13.14 52.65 -21.93
C VAL A 19 13.22 53.68 -20.75
N PHE A 20 13.41 53.15 -19.53
CA PHE A 20 13.94 53.73 -18.26
C PHE A 20 13.18 54.77 -17.39
N LEU A 21 12.71 54.30 -16.22
CA LEU A 21 13.26 54.53 -14.84
C LEU A 21 13.55 55.97 -14.36
N ILE A 22 12.89 56.40 -13.27
CA ILE A 22 13.47 56.70 -11.93
C ILE A 22 12.42 57.37 -11.01
N THR A 23 12.65 57.16 -9.72
CA THR A 23 11.93 57.39 -8.46
C THR A 23 11.44 58.81 -8.17
N SER A 24 10.35 58.94 -7.38
CA SER A 24 10.36 59.45 -5.98
C SER A 24 8.95 59.66 -5.41
N SER A 25 8.91 59.57 -4.09
CA SER A 25 7.83 59.46 -3.10
C SER A 25 6.86 60.64 -2.94
N CYS A 26 5.61 60.38 -2.53
CA CYS A 26 4.97 60.92 -1.31
C CYS A 26 3.51 60.43 -1.08
N THR A 27 3.28 59.80 0.09
CA THR A 27 2.12 59.86 1.04
C THR A 27 0.66 59.80 0.52
N HIS A 28 -0.06 58.68 0.77
CA HIS A 28 -1.17 58.48 1.77
C HIS A 28 -2.51 59.18 1.41
N PHE A 29 -3.72 58.57 1.39
CA PHE A 29 -4.37 57.46 2.10
C PHE A 29 -5.56 56.95 1.25
N GLY A 30 -5.95 55.66 1.36
CA GLY A 30 -7.23 55.19 0.80
C GLY A 30 -7.39 53.68 0.64
N THR A 31 -7.71 52.99 1.74
CA THR A 31 -8.50 51.73 1.84
C THR A 31 -8.50 50.77 0.63
N LYS A 32 -7.75 49.66 0.70
CA LYS A 32 -8.03 48.43 -0.06
C LYS A 32 -7.70 47.16 0.72
N GLN A 33 -8.58 46.18 0.56
CA GLN A 33 -8.43 44.78 0.95
C GLN A 33 -6.98 44.29 0.77
N ALA A 34 -6.43 43.74 1.85
CA ALA A 34 -5.16 43.04 1.78
C ALA A 34 -5.35 41.76 0.95
N LYS A 35 -4.91 41.81 -0.31
CA LYS A 35 -4.33 40.65 -0.98
C LYS A 35 -3.12 40.24 -0.14
N VAL A 36 -3.29 39.21 0.67
CA VAL A 36 -2.16 38.51 1.30
C VAL A 36 -1.52 37.65 0.20
N GLU A 37 -0.63 38.26 -0.56
CA GLU A 37 0.45 37.53 -1.25
C GLU A 37 1.47 37.12 -0.19
N THR A 38 1.14 36.09 0.60
CA THR A 38 2.18 35.26 1.20
C THR A 38 2.70 34.36 0.09
N GLN A 39 3.78 34.79 -0.56
CA GLN A 39 4.70 33.84 -1.17
C GLN A 39 5.14 32.89 -0.06
N ARG A 40 4.52 31.72 -0.07
CA ARG A 40 5.00 30.56 0.66
C ARG A 40 6.37 30.25 0.09
N ASN A 41 7.42 30.43 0.88
CA ASN A 41 8.63 29.65 0.67
C ASN A 41 8.30 28.22 1.07
N VAL A 42 7.58 27.52 0.20
CA VAL A 42 7.55 26.05 0.23
C VAL A 42 8.94 25.66 -0.24
N ALA A 43 9.71 24.97 0.61
CA ALA A 43 10.88 24.23 0.17
C ALA A 43 10.39 23.07 -0.71
N SER A 44 9.96 23.37 -1.94
CA SER A 44 9.53 22.39 -2.94
C SER A 44 9.80 22.93 -4.34
N ALA A 45 11.08 23.01 -4.67
CA ALA A 45 11.68 22.89 -6.00
C ALA A 45 13.12 23.42 -5.87
N HIS A 46 14.11 22.62 -6.26
CA HIS A 46 15.52 22.99 -6.47
C HIS A 46 16.62 22.48 -5.53
N GLU A 47 16.35 21.61 -4.56
CA GLU A 47 17.43 20.80 -3.97
C GLU A 47 17.28 19.33 -4.38
N GLU A 48 18.32 18.81 -5.05
CA GLU A 48 18.50 17.38 -5.30
C GLU A 48 18.48 16.67 -3.95
N ILE A 49 17.34 16.06 -3.58
CA ILE A 49 17.34 15.13 -2.46
C ILE A 49 18.29 14.01 -2.85
N THR A 50 19.40 13.92 -2.13
CA THR A 50 20.27 12.75 -2.19
C THR A 50 19.42 11.58 -1.74
N LEU A 51 19.12 10.65 -2.65
CA LEU A 51 18.26 9.50 -2.36
C LEU A 51 18.95 8.55 -1.36
N ASN A 52 18.17 7.71 -0.70
CA ASN A 52 18.67 6.64 0.18
C ASN A 52 19.48 7.16 1.39
N GLN A 53 19.01 8.25 2.00
CA GLN A 53 19.61 8.81 3.22
C GLN A 53 18.82 8.39 4.45
N PRO A 54 19.43 8.20 5.63
CA PRO A 54 18.71 7.81 6.84
C PRO A 54 17.60 8.77 7.27
N TRP A 55 17.66 10.03 6.81
CA TRP A 55 16.70 11.09 7.09
C TRP A 55 15.68 11.31 5.97
N SER A 56 15.78 10.62 4.84
CA SER A 56 14.78 10.74 3.78
C SER A 56 13.49 10.02 4.14
N TYR A 57 12.37 10.48 3.54
CA TYR A 57 11.04 9.98 3.84
C TYR A 57 10.04 10.35 2.72
N ASP A 58 8.88 9.71 2.74
CA ASP A 58 7.72 9.99 1.88
C ASP A 58 6.80 11.01 2.56
N PRO A 59 6.73 12.28 2.10
CA PRO A 59 5.82 13.30 2.64
C PRO A 59 4.36 13.08 2.19
N GLY A 60 4.10 12.14 1.27
CA GLY A 60 2.85 12.04 0.55
C GLY A 60 2.72 13.07 -0.59
N PRO A 61 1.57 13.08 -1.30
CA PRO A 61 1.33 13.99 -2.41
C PRO A 61 1.29 15.46 -1.96
N ASP A 62 1.85 16.36 -2.75
CA ASP A 62 1.75 17.81 -2.49
C ASP A 62 0.37 18.35 -2.86
N ALA A 63 -0.48 18.59 -1.86
CA ALA A 63 -1.84 19.13 -2.01
C ALA A 63 -1.89 20.57 -2.57
N SER A 64 -0.76 21.27 -2.69
CA SER A 64 -0.70 22.57 -3.36
C SER A 64 -0.50 22.47 -4.87
N SER A 65 0.01 21.33 -5.36
CA SER A 65 0.22 21.07 -6.78
C SER A 65 -1.02 20.44 -7.46
N PRO A 66 -1.29 20.73 -8.75
CA PRO A 66 -2.38 20.08 -9.47
C PRO A 66 -2.26 18.55 -9.52
N MET A 67 -1.06 18.03 -9.81
CA MET A 67 -0.80 16.58 -9.85
C MET A 67 -0.97 15.94 -8.47
N GLY A 68 -0.48 16.57 -7.40
CA GLY A 68 -0.65 16.04 -6.05
C GLY A 68 -2.11 16.06 -5.59
N ARG A 69 -2.87 17.12 -5.90
CA ARG A 69 -4.33 17.15 -5.69
C ARG A 69 -5.05 16.03 -6.43
N GLU A 70 -4.73 15.84 -7.70
CA GLU A 70 -5.31 14.77 -8.49
C GLU A 70 -5.03 13.39 -7.88
N LEU A 71 -3.81 13.14 -7.39
CA LEU A 71 -3.46 11.89 -6.74
C LEU A 71 -4.25 11.68 -5.43
N ILE A 72 -4.44 12.73 -4.64
CA ILE A 72 -5.29 12.69 -3.43
C ILE A 72 -6.73 12.37 -3.82
N ASP A 73 -7.25 12.96 -4.90
CA ASP A 73 -8.61 12.71 -5.39
C ASP A 73 -8.78 11.29 -5.94
N ILE A 74 -7.77 10.73 -6.60
CA ILE A 74 -7.75 9.32 -6.99
C ILE A 74 -7.93 8.45 -5.73
N VAL A 75 -7.18 8.69 -4.65
CA VAL A 75 -7.33 7.92 -3.40
C VAL A 75 -8.72 8.08 -2.79
N ALA A 76 -9.21 9.32 -2.70
CA ALA A 76 -10.52 9.62 -2.13
C ALA A 76 -11.67 8.95 -2.92
N THR A 77 -11.50 8.77 -4.23
CA THR A 77 -12.50 8.16 -5.13
C THR A 77 -12.36 6.65 -5.28
N GLN A 78 -11.56 5.99 -4.43
CA GLN A 78 -11.45 4.54 -4.46
C GLN A 78 -12.83 3.86 -4.26
N PRO A 79 -13.20 2.89 -5.12
CA PRO A 79 -14.50 2.25 -5.04
C PRO A 79 -14.61 1.25 -3.90
N ASN A 80 -15.84 0.89 -3.52
CA ASN A 80 -16.13 -0.16 -2.55
C ASN A 80 -15.81 -1.56 -3.11
N MET A 81 -14.52 -1.86 -3.24
CA MET A 81 -14.01 -3.13 -3.78
C MET A 81 -14.59 -4.36 -3.04
N PRO A 82 -14.68 -4.41 -1.69
CA PRO A 82 -15.32 -5.51 -0.97
C PRO A 82 -16.78 -5.74 -1.40
N GLY A 83 -17.58 -4.67 -1.46
CA GLY A 83 -18.97 -4.74 -1.89
C GLY A 83 -19.13 -5.20 -3.35
N ILE A 84 -18.35 -4.60 -4.26
CA ILE A 84 -18.33 -4.97 -5.68
C ILE A 84 -17.99 -6.45 -5.84
N SER A 85 -16.97 -6.96 -5.14
CA SER A 85 -16.60 -8.38 -5.23
C SER A 85 -17.71 -9.32 -4.77
N LYS A 86 -18.42 -8.96 -3.69
CA LYS A 86 -19.56 -9.74 -3.20
C LYS A 86 -20.71 -9.76 -4.19
N GLU A 87 -20.99 -8.64 -4.84
CA GLU A 87 -22.03 -8.58 -5.86
C GLU A 87 -21.66 -9.35 -7.14
N MET A 88 -20.39 -9.28 -7.57
CA MET A 88 -19.96 -9.89 -8.84
C MET A 88 -19.62 -11.37 -8.73
N THR A 89 -19.12 -11.83 -7.58
CA THR A 89 -18.66 -13.22 -7.38
C THR A 89 -19.49 -13.99 -6.35
N GLY A 90 -20.49 -13.33 -5.74
CA GLY A 90 -21.28 -13.85 -4.62
C GLY A 90 -20.52 -14.01 -3.30
N SER A 91 -19.22 -13.71 -3.27
CA SER A 91 -18.37 -13.78 -2.07
C SER A 91 -17.50 -12.54 -1.94
N GLN A 92 -17.22 -12.10 -0.71
CA GLN A 92 -16.31 -10.98 -0.49
C GLN A 92 -14.86 -11.45 -0.74
N LYS A 93 -14.23 -10.97 -1.81
CA LYS A 93 -12.87 -11.37 -2.19
C LYS A 93 -11.78 -10.52 -1.57
N PHE A 94 -12.10 -9.38 -0.93
CA PHE A 94 -11.10 -8.48 -0.34
C PHE A 94 -11.08 -8.54 1.18
N ARG A 95 -9.90 -8.24 1.76
CA ARG A 95 -9.65 -8.13 3.21
C ARG A 95 -9.66 -6.65 3.63
N PRO A 96 -10.79 -6.10 4.11
CA PRO A 96 -10.93 -4.66 4.31
C PRO A 96 -10.34 -4.13 5.62
N ALA A 97 -9.97 -5.00 6.57
CA ALA A 97 -9.67 -4.61 7.94
C ALA A 97 -8.57 -3.56 8.08
N PHE A 98 -7.57 -3.63 7.22
CA PHE A 98 -6.45 -2.70 7.17
C PHE A 98 -6.54 -1.74 5.96
N GLY A 99 -7.73 -1.57 5.38
CA GLY A 99 -7.90 -0.70 4.23
C GLY A 99 -7.01 -1.07 3.04
N PRO A 100 -6.84 -0.15 2.08
CA PRO A 100 -6.02 -0.33 0.89
C PRO A 100 -4.53 -0.05 1.15
N THR A 101 -3.68 -0.83 0.50
CA THR A 101 -2.25 -0.58 0.27
C THR A 101 -2.08 0.02 -1.13
N LEU A 102 -1.94 1.35 -1.19
CA LEU A 102 -2.12 2.11 -2.43
C LEU A 102 -0.94 1.98 -3.39
N TRP A 103 0.21 2.53 -3.02
CA TRP A 103 1.44 2.51 -3.80
C TRP A 103 2.66 2.61 -2.89
N ARG A 104 3.84 2.52 -3.52
CA ARG A 104 5.14 2.90 -2.96
C ARG A 104 5.90 3.64 -4.05
N MET A 105 6.06 4.97 -3.97
CA MET A 105 6.74 5.77 -4.99
C MET A 105 7.06 7.16 -4.45
N ILE A 106 8.07 7.84 -5.02
CA ILE A 106 8.27 9.28 -4.85
C ILE A 106 7.34 10.03 -5.82
N GLN A 107 6.55 11.00 -5.34
CA GLN A 107 5.51 11.64 -6.16
C GLN A 107 5.96 12.91 -6.91
N LYS A 108 7.25 13.28 -6.78
CA LYS A 108 7.83 14.42 -7.51
C LYS A 108 7.77 14.21 -9.03
N PRO A 109 7.60 15.27 -9.84
CA PRO A 109 7.62 15.13 -11.29
C PRO A 109 8.94 14.52 -11.79
N ASN A 110 8.85 13.54 -12.67
CA ASN A 110 9.97 12.84 -13.30
C ASN A 110 10.97 12.23 -12.28
N SER A 111 10.48 11.71 -11.16
CA SER A 111 11.28 10.96 -10.19
C SER A 111 11.30 9.46 -10.46
N VAL A 112 10.30 8.92 -11.19
CA VAL A 112 10.14 7.48 -11.41
C VAL A 112 10.75 7.09 -12.76
N LYS A 113 11.57 6.03 -12.74
CA LYS A 113 12.23 5.41 -13.90
C LYS A 113 11.65 4.03 -14.23
N ILE A 114 11.15 3.32 -13.22
CA ILE A 114 10.54 1.98 -13.36
C ILE A 114 9.23 1.92 -12.56
N LEU A 115 8.16 1.45 -13.20
CA LEU A 115 6.89 1.12 -12.55
C LEU A 115 6.74 -0.40 -12.42
N PHE A 116 6.58 -0.89 -11.19
CA PHE A 116 6.27 -2.28 -10.90
C PHE A 116 4.79 -2.45 -10.59
N ILE A 117 4.13 -3.41 -11.22
CA ILE A 117 2.73 -3.77 -10.98
C ILE A 117 2.68 -5.21 -10.47
N GLY A 118 2.19 -5.39 -9.24
CA GLY A 118 1.91 -6.69 -8.62
C GLY A 118 0.42 -7.04 -8.64
N GLN A 119 0.07 -8.18 -8.04
CA GLN A 119 -1.32 -8.62 -7.91
C GLN A 119 -2.03 -7.91 -6.73
N ASP A 120 -1.58 -8.16 -5.50
CA ASP A 120 -2.17 -7.68 -4.25
C ASP A 120 -1.13 -7.61 -3.12
N GLY A 121 -1.51 -6.99 -1.99
CA GLY A 121 -0.64 -6.84 -0.83
C GLY A 121 -0.64 -8.08 0.05
N THR A 122 0.32 -8.21 0.96
CA THR A 122 0.29 -9.23 2.03
C THR A 122 0.12 -8.58 3.40
N HIS A 123 0.02 -9.36 4.48
CA HIS A 123 -0.16 -8.87 5.86
C HIS A 123 0.86 -7.80 6.27
N ILE A 124 2.10 -7.90 5.82
CA ILE A 124 3.13 -6.89 6.10
C ILE A 124 2.93 -5.60 5.28
N ALA A 125 2.35 -5.69 4.07
CA ALA A 125 1.96 -4.51 3.29
C ALA A 125 0.80 -3.77 3.98
N GLU A 126 -0.16 -4.52 4.52
CA GLU A 126 -1.18 -3.98 5.42
C GLU A 126 -0.52 -3.30 6.63
N ALA A 127 0.35 -3.97 7.38
CA ALA A 127 1.01 -3.32 8.53
C ALA A 127 1.82 -2.06 8.13
N ALA A 128 2.51 -2.07 6.99
CA ALA A 128 3.29 -0.94 6.48
C ALA A 128 2.44 0.20 5.89
N GLY A 129 1.16 -0.06 5.56
CA GLY A 129 0.31 0.92 4.86
C GLY A 129 0.75 1.20 3.41
N ARG A 130 1.70 0.41 2.88
CA ARG A 130 2.30 0.54 1.55
C ARG A 130 2.30 -0.81 0.86
N THR A 131 2.18 -0.81 -0.46
CA THR A 131 2.31 -2.05 -1.24
C THR A 131 3.77 -2.44 -1.46
N ALA A 132 3.97 -3.64 -1.99
CA ALA A 132 5.26 -4.19 -2.38
C ALA A 132 6.30 -4.13 -1.27
N THR A 133 5.93 -4.48 -0.03
CA THR A 133 6.89 -4.63 1.08
C THR A 133 7.31 -6.09 1.25
N ALA A 134 8.33 -6.35 2.07
CA ALA A 134 8.82 -7.68 2.42
C ALA A 134 9.28 -8.55 1.24
N GLY A 135 9.01 -9.86 1.27
CA GLY A 135 9.63 -10.82 0.36
C GLY A 135 9.39 -10.54 -1.13
N PHE A 136 8.22 -10.05 -1.51
CA PHE A 136 7.97 -9.55 -2.87
C PHE A 136 8.70 -8.22 -3.08
N GLY A 137 8.53 -7.29 -2.14
CA GLY A 137 9.10 -5.95 -2.19
C GLY A 137 10.60 -5.89 -2.38
N GLY A 138 11.35 -6.62 -1.56
CA GLY A 138 12.81 -6.68 -1.63
C GLY A 138 13.32 -7.33 -2.91
N ARG A 139 12.54 -8.23 -3.54
CA ARG A 139 12.89 -8.84 -4.83
C ARG A 139 12.59 -7.93 -6.01
N ALA A 140 11.47 -7.20 -5.96
CA ALA A 140 11.18 -6.16 -6.94
C ALA A 140 12.18 -4.98 -6.80
N GLN A 141 12.63 -4.68 -5.58
CA GLN A 141 13.70 -3.71 -5.33
C GLN A 141 15.06 -4.19 -5.87
N ASP A 142 15.38 -5.47 -5.70
CA ASP A 142 16.59 -6.09 -6.25
C ASP A 142 16.62 -6.05 -7.78
N MET A 143 15.45 -6.26 -8.42
CA MET A 143 15.30 -6.02 -9.85
C MET A 143 15.56 -4.56 -10.23
N ALA A 144 14.97 -3.59 -9.52
CA ALA A 144 15.22 -2.17 -9.78
C ALA A 144 16.73 -1.85 -9.66
N HIS A 145 17.37 -2.39 -8.62
CA HIS A 145 18.79 -2.21 -8.37
C HIS A 145 19.67 -2.78 -9.49
N HIS A 146 19.25 -3.86 -10.16
CA HIS A 146 19.94 -4.37 -11.35
C HIS A 146 19.97 -3.35 -12.50
N PHE A 147 18.95 -2.50 -12.63
CA PHE A 147 18.91 -1.38 -13.56
C PHE A 147 19.56 -0.11 -13.00
N GLY A 148 20.23 -0.19 -11.85
CA GLY A 148 20.81 0.96 -11.17
C GLY A 148 19.77 1.90 -10.54
N VAL A 149 18.57 1.42 -10.24
CA VAL A 149 17.47 2.20 -9.65
C VAL A 149 17.23 1.76 -8.21
N MET A 150 17.17 2.72 -7.28
CA MET A 150 16.84 2.48 -5.87
C MET A 150 15.56 3.20 -5.46
N SER A 151 15.59 4.53 -5.33
CA SER A 151 14.41 5.29 -4.89
C SER A 151 13.62 5.88 -6.07
N SER A 152 14.17 5.83 -7.29
CA SER A 152 13.48 6.24 -8.53
C SER A 152 12.57 5.16 -9.12
N SER A 153 11.92 4.36 -8.29
CA SER A 153 10.96 3.31 -8.68
C SER A 153 9.58 3.54 -8.05
N ALA A 154 8.54 3.09 -8.75
CA ALA A 154 7.17 3.08 -8.28
C ALA A 154 6.65 1.64 -8.20
N TYR A 155 5.83 1.35 -7.21
CA TYR A 155 5.21 0.06 -7.02
C TYR A 155 3.71 0.25 -6.77
N MET A 156 2.89 -0.50 -7.49
CA MET A 156 1.45 -0.58 -7.27
C MET A 156 0.97 -2.02 -7.44
N ASN A 157 -0.28 -2.27 -7.11
CA ASN A 157 -0.93 -3.56 -7.37
C ASN A 157 -2.14 -3.38 -8.28
N ASN A 158 -2.53 -4.47 -8.93
CA ASN A 158 -3.83 -4.60 -9.56
C ASN A 158 -4.96 -4.37 -8.55
N PHE A 159 -4.84 -4.99 -7.37
CA PHE A 159 -5.75 -4.83 -6.25
C PHE A 159 -5.12 -4.01 -5.14
N ALA A 160 -5.78 -2.91 -4.78
CA ALA A 160 -5.37 -2.09 -3.64
C ALA A 160 -5.57 -2.81 -2.29
N PHE A 161 -6.40 -3.84 -2.23
CA PHE A 161 -6.61 -4.67 -1.04
C PHE A 161 -6.00 -6.06 -1.24
N THR A 162 -5.55 -6.70 -0.16
CA THR A 162 -5.24 -8.14 -0.16
C THR A 162 -6.50 -8.95 -0.48
N ILE A 163 -6.36 -10.00 -1.30
CA ILE A 163 -7.47 -10.85 -1.70
C ILE A 163 -7.57 -12.15 -0.88
N TYR A 164 -8.73 -12.79 -0.92
CA TYR A 164 -8.96 -14.18 -0.55
C TYR A 164 -8.88 -15.05 -1.80
N GLY A 165 -8.09 -16.12 -1.74
CA GLY A 165 -7.85 -17.03 -2.87
C GLY A 165 -6.89 -16.44 -3.91
N GLN A 166 -6.92 -17.01 -5.12
CA GLN A 166 -6.10 -16.58 -6.26
C GLN A 166 -6.89 -15.67 -7.21
N TYR A 167 -6.19 -14.85 -8.01
CA TYR A 167 -6.81 -14.06 -9.09
C TYR A 167 -7.34 -14.95 -10.22
N SER A 168 -6.51 -15.89 -10.68
CA SER A 168 -6.86 -16.89 -11.69
C SER A 168 -6.74 -18.28 -11.10
N ALA A 169 -7.56 -19.21 -11.57
CA ALA A 169 -7.41 -20.62 -11.25
C ALA A 169 -6.42 -21.27 -12.23
N PHE A 170 -5.40 -21.93 -11.70
CA PHE A 170 -4.33 -22.54 -12.51
C PHE A 170 -4.63 -24.00 -12.83
N GLY A 171 -4.70 -24.33 -14.11
CA GLY A 171 -4.95 -25.70 -14.59
C GLY A 171 -6.43 -26.03 -14.71
N VAL A 172 -7.26 -25.04 -15.02
CA VAL A 172 -8.68 -25.24 -15.39
C VAL A 172 -8.73 -25.97 -16.74
N PRO A 173 -9.57 -27.01 -16.88
CA PRO A 173 -9.71 -27.67 -18.16
C PRO A 173 -10.36 -26.75 -19.21
N VAL A 174 -9.72 -26.61 -20.36
CA VAL A 174 -10.23 -25.86 -21.52
C VAL A 174 -10.37 -26.85 -22.66
N ILE A 175 -11.57 -26.90 -23.25
CA ILE A 175 -11.91 -27.87 -24.30
C ILE A 175 -11.89 -27.13 -25.63
N SER A 176 -11.15 -27.64 -26.60
CA SER A 176 -11.21 -27.16 -27.98
C SER A 176 -11.63 -28.28 -28.93
N GLU A 177 -12.14 -27.91 -30.10
CA GLU A 177 -12.51 -28.83 -31.16
C GLU A 177 -11.75 -28.47 -32.45
N HIS A 178 -11.01 -29.45 -32.98
CA HIS A 178 -10.31 -29.34 -34.25
C HIS A 178 -10.72 -30.50 -35.15
N ASN A 179 -11.31 -30.21 -36.31
CA ASN A 179 -11.78 -31.21 -37.27
C ASN A 179 -12.70 -32.27 -36.61
N GLY A 180 -13.60 -31.85 -35.71
CA GLY A 180 -14.51 -32.72 -34.97
C GLY A 180 -13.89 -33.48 -33.79
N LYS A 181 -12.56 -33.44 -33.63
CA LYS A 181 -11.86 -34.04 -32.48
C LYS A 181 -11.77 -33.04 -31.33
N LYS A 182 -12.26 -33.45 -30.15
CA LYS A 182 -12.13 -32.68 -28.90
C LYS A 182 -10.75 -32.88 -28.29
N LEU A 183 -10.15 -31.80 -27.82
CA LEU A 183 -8.88 -31.76 -27.12
C LEU A 183 -9.09 -31.04 -25.78
N VAL A 184 -8.33 -31.45 -24.77
CA VAL A 184 -8.32 -30.81 -23.45
C VAL A 184 -6.94 -30.22 -23.20
N SER A 185 -6.90 -28.95 -22.84
CA SER A 185 -5.74 -28.29 -22.21
C SER A 185 -6.06 -27.93 -20.77
N PHE A 186 -5.04 -27.72 -19.95
CA PHE A 186 -5.20 -27.27 -18.57
C PHE A 186 -4.52 -25.91 -18.42
N ASP A 187 -5.32 -24.85 -18.48
CA ASP A 187 -4.85 -23.47 -18.61
C ASP A 187 -5.13 -22.64 -17.36
N SER A 188 -4.53 -21.45 -17.28
CA SER A 188 -4.93 -20.45 -16.30
C SER A 188 -6.22 -19.79 -16.79
N VAL A 189 -7.27 -19.81 -15.97
CA VAL A 189 -8.54 -19.16 -16.31
C VAL A 189 -8.98 -18.23 -15.19
N THR A 190 -9.35 -17.01 -15.56
CA THR A 190 -9.96 -16.03 -14.64
C THR A 190 -11.49 -16.15 -14.73
N ASP A 191 -12.12 -16.41 -13.59
CA ASP A 191 -13.59 -16.49 -13.47
C ASP A 191 -14.27 -15.22 -14.00
N ASN A 192 -15.48 -15.36 -14.55
CA ASN A 192 -16.24 -14.25 -15.13
C ASN A 192 -16.50 -13.14 -14.11
N GLY A 193 -16.91 -13.46 -12.88
CA GLY A 193 -17.16 -12.44 -11.85
C GLY A 193 -15.88 -11.68 -11.48
N ILE A 194 -14.76 -12.39 -11.35
CA ILE A 194 -13.45 -11.79 -11.09
C ILE A 194 -13.03 -10.91 -12.26
N TRP A 195 -13.07 -11.42 -13.49
CA TRP A 195 -12.71 -10.68 -14.70
C TRP A 195 -13.53 -9.40 -14.84
N MET A 196 -14.85 -9.49 -14.68
CA MET A 196 -15.74 -8.34 -14.80
C MET A 196 -15.41 -7.26 -13.78
N MET A 197 -15.14 -7.63 -12.51
CA MET A 197 -14.79 -6.60 -11.51
C MET A 197 -13.37 -6.05 -11.69
N SER A 198 -12.42 -6.83 -12.21
CA SER A 198 -11.00 -6.44 -12.18
C SER A 198 -10.38 -6.06 -13.52
N GLN A 199 -11.01 -6.37 -14.66
CA GLN A 199 -10.45 -6.11 -16.00
C GLN A 199 -11.42 -5.46 -16.99
N ASP A 200 -12.74 -5.62 -16.83
CA ASP A 200 -13.71 -4.93 -17.71
C ASP A 200 -13.61 -3.40 -17.57
N LEU A 201 -13.54 -2.68 -18.71
CA LEU A 201 -13.36 -1.23 -18.73
C LEU A 201 -14.52 -0.45 -18.10
N ASN A 202 -15.71 -1.05 -17.95
CA ASN A 202 -16.83 -0.44 -17.24
C ASN A 202 -16.69 -0.52 -15.72
N SER A 203 -15.83 -1.41 -15.21
CA SER A 203 -15.64 -1.62 -13.79
C SER A 203 -15.15 -0.34 -13.10
N PRO A 204 -15.79 0.09 -11.99
CA PRO A 204 -15.29 1.16 -11.16
C PRO A 204 -13.85 0.93 -10.68
N MET A 205 -13.47 -0.34 -10.42
CA MET A 205 -12.12 -0.70 -9.97
C MET A 205 -11.07 -0.49 -11.06
N VAL A 206 -11.40 -0.89 -12.29
CA VAL A 206 -10.52 -0.74 -13.46
C VAL A 206 -10.32 0.73 -13.79
N LYS A 207 -11.41 1.51 -13.81
CA LYS A 207 -11.35 2.96 -14.02
C LYS A 207 -10.47 3.64 -12.99
N TRP A 208 -10.62 3.29 -11.72
CA TRP A 208 -9.79 3.82 -10.64
C TRP A 208 -8.32 3.45 -10.79
N ARG A 209 -8.01 2.16 -11.03
CA ARG A 209 -6.64 1.67 -11.20
C ARG A 209 -5.96 2.30 -12.42
N ASN A 210 -6.67 2.42 -13.54
CA ASN A 210 -6.14 3.00 -14.76
C ASN A 210 -5.86 4.50 -14.60
N LYS A 211 -6.65 5.23 -13.80
CA LYS A 211 -6.32 6.62 -13.42
C LYS A 211 -4.99 6.71 -12.66
N LEU A 212 -4.70 5.76 -11.77
CA LEU A 212 -3.43 5.72 -11.05
C LEU A 212 -2.25 5.40 -12.00
N ILE A 213 -2.40 4.41 -12.88
CA ILE A 213 -1.36 4.09 -13.89
C ILE A 213 -1.09 5.31 -14.79
N ASP A 214 -2.15 5.93 -15.29
CA ASP A 214 -2.09 7.11 -16.15
C ASP A 214 -1.42 8.30 -15.42
N TRP A 215 -1.76 8.53 -14.15
CA TRP A 215 -1.13 9.55 -13.32
C TRP A 215 0.38 9.32 -13.18
N ILE A 216 0.80 8.08 -12.90
CA ILE A 216 2.23 7.73 -12.75
C ILE A 216 2.97 8.01 -14.06
N ILE A 217 2.40 7.62 -15.21
CA ILE A 217 3.02 7.86 -16.51
C ILE A 217 3.08 9.36 -16.82
N ARG A 218 1.99 10.11 -16.59
CA ARG A 218 1.95 11.56 -16.84
C ARG A 218 2.93 12.33 -15.98
N ASN A 219 3.05 11.97 -14.71
CA ASN A 219 3.96 12.63 -13.79
C ASN A 219 5.44 12.37 -14.15
N ASN A 220 5.72 11.29 -14.90
CA ASN A 220 7.07 10.80 -15.15
C ASN A 220 7.40 10.59 -16.63
N LYS A 221 6.77 11.35 -17.54
CA LYS A 221 6.92 11.16 -18.99
C LYS A 221 8.39 11.13 -19.42
N LYS A 222 9.25 11.99 -18.84
CA LYS A 222 10.65 12.11 -19.27
C LYS A 222 11.51 10.94 -18.79
N THR A 223 11.23 10.42 -17.60
CA THR A 223 12.12 9.49 -16.88
C THR A 223 11.64 8.06 -16.85
N LEU A 224 10.33 7.80 -16.88
CA LEU A 224 9.81 6.44 -16.89
C LEU A 224 10.23 5.74 -18.18
N LYS A 225 10.89 4.58 -18.05
CA LYS A 225 11.41 3.78 -19.18
C LYS A 225 10.90 2.35 -19.21
N LEU A 226 10.43 1.83 -18.08
CA LEU A 226 10.07 0.42 -17.94
C LEU A 226 8.85 0.24 -17.04
N VAL A 227 7.92 -0.60 -17.48
CA VAL A 227 6.83 -1.17 -16.68
C VAL A 227 7.11 -2.66 -16.51
N VAL A 228 7.25 -3.09 -15.26
CA VAL A 228 7.53 -4.48 -14.86
C VAL A 228 6.28 -5.08 -14.22
N LEU A 229 5.90 -6.27 -14.66
CA LEU A 229 4.66 -6.92 -14.24
C LEU A 229 4.97 -8.25 -13.56
N PHE A 230 4.26 -8.54 -12.48
CA PHE A 230 4.39 -9.80 -11.76
C PHE A 230 3.05 -10.56 -11.71
N GLY A 231 2.95 -11.58 -12.55
CA GLY A 231 1.80 -12.49 -12.62
C GLY A 231 0.63 -11.97 -13.46
N GLY A 232 -0.32 -12.87 -13.74
CA GLY A 232 -1.42 -12.63 -14.68
C GLY A 232 -2.30 -11.43 -14.34
N ALA A 233 -2.52 -11.14 -13.05
CA ALA A 233 -3.30 -9.97 -12.65
C ALA A 233 -2.68 -8.64 -13.08
N ALA A 234 -1.34 -8.53 -13.00
CA ALA A 234 -0.60 -7.34 -13.41
C ALA A 234 -0.51 -7.23 -14.94
N GLN A 235 -0.33 -8.36 -15.62
CA GLN A 235 -0.40 -8.49 -17.08
C GLN A 235 -1.74 -8.02 -17.63
N ASP A 236 -2.84 -8.46 -17.03
CA ASP A 236 -4.17 -8.03 -17.46
C ASP A 236 -4.45 -6.56 -17.10
N ALA A 237 -3.92 -6.09 -15.97
CA ALA A 237 -4.05 -4.69 -15.56
C ALA A 237 -3.40 -3.72 -16.56
N ILE A 238 -2.20 -4.03 -17.07
CA ILE A 238 -1.56 -3.19 -18.08
C ILE A 238 -2.22 -3.35 -19.45
N GLY A 239 -2.69 -4.55 -19.80
CA GLY A 239 -3.40 -4.81 -21.05
C GLY A 239 -4.66 -3.95 -21.16
N THR A 240 -5.47 -3.96 -20.11
CA THR A 240 -6.68 -3.15 -20.01
C THR A 240 -6.39 -1.65 -19.89
N TYR A 241 -5.26 -1.24 -19.31
CA TYR A 241 -4.81 0.16 -19.39
C TYR A 241 -4.53 0.59 -20.83
N ILE A 242 -3.75 -0.20 -21.57
CA ILE A 242 -3.41 0.06 -22.98
C ILE A 242 -4.68 0.18 -23.83
N GLU A 243 -5.63 -0.75 -23.66
CA GLU A 243 -6.92 -0.70 -24.36
C GLU A 243 -7.74 0.54 -24.01
N SER A 244 -7.78 0.92 -22.72
CA SER A 244 -8.48 2.13 -22.28
C SER A 244 -7.89 3.42 -22.86
N ALA A 245 -6.62 3.38 -23.27
CA ALA A 245 -5.88 4.47 -23.89
C ALA A 245 -5.85 4.40 -25.42
N GLY A 246 -6.62 3.48 -26.03
CA GLY A 246 -6.79 3.35 -27.47
C GLY A 246 -5.75 2.46 -28.16
N GLY A 247 -4.89 1.77 -27.42
CA GLY A 247 -4.08 0.67 -27.94
C GLY A 247 -4.89 -0.63 -28.04
N GLN A 248 -4.24 -1.70 -28.51
CA GLN A 248 -4.80 -3.05 -28.52
C GLN A 248 -3.77 -4.02 -27.96
N VAL A 249 -4.21 -5.05 -27.24
CA VAL A 249 -3.32 -6.10 -26.76
C VAL A 249 -3.93 -7.45 -27.11
N GLY A 250 -3.16 -8.28 -27.81
CA GLY A 250 -3.59 -9.63 -28.15
C GLY A 250 -3.74 -10.52 -26.92
N ALA A 251 -4.35 -11.68 -27.10
CA ALA A 251 -4.42 -12.74 -26.10
C ALA A 251 -3.87 -14.05 -26.70
N ARG A 252 -3.90 -15.13 -25.91
CA ARG A 252 -3.57 -16.47 -26.40
C ARG A 252 -4.47 -16.88 -27.56
N TYR A 253 -5.77 -16.66 -27.42
CA TYR A 253 -6.77 -16.90 -28.46
C TYR A 253 -7.36 -15.58 -28.93
N THR A 254 -7.63 -15.44 -30.22
CA THR A 254 -8.52 -14.39 -30.71
C THR A 254 -9.99 -14.80 -30.55
N LYS A 255 -10.90 -13.84 -30.67
CA LYS A 255 -12.34 -14.10 -30.67
C LYS A 255 -12.72 -15.09 -31.77
N GLU A 256 -12.13 -14.94 -32.94
CA GLU A 256 -12.35 -15.78 -34.13
C GLU A 256 -11.84 -17.20 -33.88
N GLN A 257 -10.69 -17.34 -33.22
CA GLN A 257 -10.16 -18.66 -32.85
C GLN A 257 -11.05 -19.36 -31.83
N ILE A 258 -11.57 -18.65 -30.83
CA ILE A 258 -12.53 -19.21 -29.86
C ILE A 258 -13.75 -19.78 -30.58
N ILE A 259 -14.31 -19.04 -31.54
CA ILE A 259 -15.49 -19.48 -32.31
C ILE A 259 -15.14 -20.65 -33.23
N ALA A 260 -14.08 -20.52 -34.03
CA ALA A 260 -13.71 -21.51 -35.05
C ALA A 260 -13.30 -22.85 -34.43
N GLN A 261 -12.62 -22.82 -33.27
CA GLN A 261 -12.16 -24.00 -32.56
C GLN A 261 -13.13 -24.43 -31.45
N LYS A 262 -14.33 -23.83 -31.37
CA LYS A 262 -15.34 -24.09 -30.33
C LYS A 262 -14.74 -24.21 -28.93
N ILE A 263 -13.89 -23.26 -28.56
CA ILE A 263 -13.19 -23.27 -27.28
C ILE A 263 -14.22 -23.08 -26.17
N GLN A 264 -14.19 -23.94 -25.15
CA GLN A 264 -15.15 -23.95 -24.06
C GLN A 264 -14.49 -24.17 -22.71
N VAL A 265 -14.95 -23.41 -21.73
CA VAL A 265 -14.59 -23.52 -20.31
C VAL A 265 -15.81 -24.03 -19.54
N PRO A 266 -15.77 -25.24 -18.96
CA PRO A 266 -16.83 -25.73 -18.09
C PRO A 266 -16.87 -24.92 -16.78
N PHE A 267 -18.01 -24.95 -16.09
CA PHE A 267 -18.06 -24.56 -14.68
C PHE A 267 -17.01 -25.36 -13.90
N PHE A 268 -16.34 -24.70 -12.97
CA PHE A 268 -15.35 -25.33 -12.12
C PHE A 268 -15.46 -24.83 -10.68
N ILE A 269 -14.99 -25.64 -9.75
CA ILE A 269 -14.72 -25.24 -8.36
C ILE A 269 -13.24 -25.42 -8.06
N SER A 270 -12.75 -24.73 -7.03
CA SER A 270 -11.39 -24.94 -6.51
C SER A 270 -11.46 -25.88 -5.31
N GLU A 271 -10.84 -27.04 -5.42
CA GLU A 271 -10.61 -27.94 -4.28
C GLU A 271 -9.40 -27.45 -3.47
N SER A 272 -9.57 -27.37 -2.15
CA SER A 272 -8.53 -26.83 -1.25
C SER A 272 -7.53 -27.92 -0.86
N GLY A 273 -6.25 -27.62 -1.03
CA GLY A 273 -5.12 -28.41 -0.57
C GLY A 273 -4.34 -27.76 0.57
N ALA A 274 -3.23 -28.39 0.95
CA ALA A 274 -2.30 -27.85 1.92
C ALA A 274 -1.58 -26.60 1.38
N ALA A 275 -1.05 -25.78 2.29
CA ALA A 275 -0.34 -24.54 1.98
C ALA A 275 -1.13 -23.55 1.08
N ASN A 276 -2.47 -23.55 1.21
CA ASN A 276 -3.39 -22.74 0.39
C ASN A 276 -3.30 -23.02 -1.12
N LYS A 277 -2.88 -24.24 -1.50
CA LYS A 277 -2.92 -24.68 -2.90
C LYS A 277 -4.37 -24.93 -3.29
N GLU A 278 -4.83 -24.29 -4.36
CA GLU A 278 -6.16 -24.51 -4.94
C GLU A 278 -6.01 -25.30 -6.23
N THR A 279 -6.84 -26.34 -6.40
CA THR A 279 -6.87 -27.16 -7.62
C THR A 279 -8.23 -27.02 -8.29
N PRO A 280 -8.33 -26.34 -9.45
CA PRO A 280 -9.59 -26.26 -10.16
C PRO A 280 -9.99 -27.61 -10.74
N VAL A 281 -11.29 -27.92 -10.64
CA VAL A 281 -11.90 -29.13 -11.15
C VAL A 281 -13.18 -28.77 -11.89
N ALA A 282 -13.35 -29.29 -13.11
CA ALA A 282 -14.58 -29.09 -13.86
C ALA A 282 -15.75 -29.84 -13.19
N LEU A 283 -16.95 -29.29 -13.36
CA LEU A 283 -18.17 -29.86 -12.83
C LEU A 283 -18.97 -30.57 -13.92
N THR A 284 -19.65 -31.64 -13.53
CA THR A 284 -20.75 -32.22 -14.31
C THR A 284 -22.04 -31.41 -14.13
N LYS A 285 -23.04 -31.64 -14.98
CA LYS A 285 -24.39 -31.05 -14.87
C LYS A 285 -25.10 -31.37 -13.55
N LYS A 286 -24.65 -32.41 -12.84
CA LYS A 286 -25.12 -32.82 -11.50
C LYS A 286 -24.32 -32.18 -10.36
N ASN A 287 -23.46 -31.21 -10.66
CA ASN A 287 -22.57 -30.54 -9.71
C ASN A 287 -21.59 -31.50 -9.02
N VAL A 288 -21.12 -32.52 -9.74
CA VAL A 288 -20.11 -33.49 -9.27
C VAL A 288 -18.77 -33.15 -9.90
N ASN A 289 -17.68 -33.26 -9.12
CA ASN A 289 -16.31 -33.15 -9.60
C ASN A 289 -16.05 -34.17 -10.74
N VAL A 290 -15.58 -33.70 -11.89
CA VAL A 290 -15.38 -34.57 -13.07
C VAL A 290 -14.37 -35.70 -12.83
N PHE A 291 -13.37 -35.47 -11.98
CA PHE A 291 -12.37 -36.49 -11.68
C PHE A 291 -12.96 -37.63 -10.84
N GLU A 292 -13.85 -37.30 -9.90
CA GLU A 292 -14.61 -38.30 -9.14
C GLU A 292 -15.64 -39.02 -10.00
N TYR A 293 -16.30 -38.31 -10.91
CA TYR A 293 -17.20 -38.91 -11.91
C TYR A 293 -16.46 -39.96 -12.78
N LEU A 294 -15.19 -39.70 -13.09
CA LEU A 294 -14.30 -40.63 -13.77
C LEU A 294 -13.72 -41.72 -12.86
N GLY A 295 -14.11 -41.79 -11.60
CA GLY A 295 -13.65 -42.80 -10.64
C GLY A 295 -12.22 -42.58 -10.14
N VAL A 296 -11.66 -41.37 -10.26
CA VAL A 296 -10.33 -41.03 -9.73
C VAL A 296 -10.49 -40.13 -8.49
N THR A 297 -10.19 -40.69 -7.32
CA THR A 297 -10.19 -39.93 -6.06
C THR A 297 -8.83 -39.28 -5.82
N ILE A 298 -8.81 -37.97 -5.70
CA ILE A 298 -7.59 -37.20 -5.42
C ILE A 298 -7.60 -36.78 -3.95
N PRO A 299 -6.53 -37.04 -3.19
CA PRO A 299 -6.42 -36.54 -1.82
C PRO A 299 -6.03 -35.06 -1.82
N TYR A 300 -6.98 -34.17 -2.16
CA TYR A 300 -6.71 -32.73 -2.34
C TYR A 300 -6.00 -32.09 -1.14
N LYS A 301 -6.40 -32.45 0.10
CA LYS A 301 -5.79 -31.97 1.35
C LYS A 301 -4.27 -32.17 1.43
N ASP A 302 -3.73 -33.15 0.71
CA ASP A 302 -2.31 -33.50 0.72
C ASP A 302 -1.51 -32.76 -0.37
N LEU A 303 -2.17 -32.15 -1.36
CA LEU A 303 -1.51 -31.35 -2.39
C LEU A 303 -0.84 -30.11 -1.76
N GLY A 304 0.46 -29.96 -1.95
CA GLY A 304 1.26 -28.89 -1.34
C GLY A 304 1.65 -29.17 0.12
N SER A 305 1.47 -30.40 0.60
CA SER A 305 1.86 -30.80 1.95
C SER A 305 3.36 -30.72 2.16
N GLN A 306 3.80 -30.37 3.38
CA GLN A 306 5.20 -30.48 3.77
C GLN A 306 5.67 -31.94 3.83
N ASN A 307 4.74 -32.89 3.97
CA ASN A 307 5.05 -34.30 3.82
C ASN A 307 5.17 -34.64 2.32
N THR A 308 6.41 -34.71 1.85
CA THR A 308 6.72 -34.93 0.43
C THR A 308 6.19 -36.26 -0.11
N VAL A 309 5.95 -37.28 0.72
CA VAL A 309 5.37 -38.55 0.28
C VAL A 309 3.89 -38.38 -0.05
N HIS A 310 3.15 -37.73 0.85
CA HIS A 310 1.73 -37.44 0.67
C HIS A 310 1.50 -36.51 -0.54
N ASP A 311 2.29 -35.45 -0.65
CA ASP A 311 2.22 -34.51 -1.77
C ASP A 311 2.54 -35.20 -3.11
N LYS A 312 3.58 -36.04 -3.16
CA LYS A 312 3.90 -36.82 -4.39
C LYS A 312 2.77 -37.75 -4.80
N LEU A 313 2.17 -38.47 -3.87
CA LEU A 313 1.04 -39.36 -4.15
C LEU A 313 -0.16 -38.57 -4.67
N ALA A 314 -0.49 -37.45 -4.02
CA ALA A 314 -1.58 -36.56 -4.41
C ALA A 314 -1.34 -35.97 -5.81
N GLN A 315 -0.11 -35.55 -6.12
CA GLN A 315 0.26 -35.05 -7.44
C GLN A 315 0.18 -36.12 -8.52
N ALA A 316 0.60 -37.36 -8.23
CA ALA A 316 0.47 -38.47 -9.17
C ALA A 316 -1.00 -38.78 -9.48
N LYS A 317 -1.88 -38.78 -8.46
CA LYS A 317 -3.33 -38.94 -8.65
C LYS A 317 -3.97 -37.80 -9.43
N LEU A 318 -3.53 -36.56 -9.20
CA LEU A 318 -3.97 -35.43 -10.00
C LEU A 318 -3.55 -35.56 -11.47
N LEU A 319 -2.33 -36.04 -11.74
CA LEU A 319 -1.86 -36.28 -13.10
C LEU A 319 -2.67 -37.39 -13.79
N GLU A 320 -2.86 -38.53 -13.11
CA GLU A 320 -3.71 -39.64 -13.56
C GLU A 320 -5.13 -39.16 -13.93
N ALA A 321 -5.73 -38.34 -13.07
CA ALA A 321 -7.07 -37.78 -13.31
C ALA A 321 -7.12 -36.87 -14.55
N LYS A 322 -6.09 -36.03 -14.76
CA LYS A 322 -5.99 -35.15 -15.92
C LYS A 322 -5.80 -35.91 -17.22
N GLU A 323 -4.95 -36.94 -17.21
CA GLU A 323 -4.73 -37.82 -18.36
C GLU A 323 -6.01 -38.58 -18.71
N LYS A 324 -6.68 -39.19 -17.71
CA LYS A 324 -7.95 -39.88 -17.91
C LYS A 324 -9.03 -38.96 -18.46
N PHE A 325 -9.17 -37.75 -17.91
CA PHE A 325 -10.12 -36.76 -18.43
C PHE A 325 -9.83 -36.37 -19.88
N THR A 326 -8.55 -36.26 -20.26
CA THR A 326 -8.15 -35.97 -21.64
C THR A 326 -8.48 -37.12 -22.59
N GLN A 327 -8.26 -38.37 -22.17
CA GLN A 327 -8.54 -39.56 -22.98
C GLN A 327 -10.05 -39.82 -23.14
N GLU A 328 -10.83 -39.57 -22.09
CA GLU A 328 -12.27 -39.85 -22.04
C GLU A 328 -13.13 -38.61 -22.35
N ILE A 329 -12.55 -37.51 -22.84
CA ILE A 329 -13.32 -36.28 -23.10
C ILE A 329 -14.51 -36.53 -24.04
N ALA A 330 -14.38 -37.42 -25.01
CA ALA A 330 -15.46 -37.73 -25.95
C ALA A 330 -16.70 -38.35 -25.27
N SER A 331 -16.52 -39.18 -24.25
CA SER A 331 -17.62 -39.83 -23.51
C SER A 331 -18.17 -38.94 -22.38
N VAL A 332 -17.34 -38.08 -21.78
CA VAL A 332 -17.75 -37.24 -20.64
C VAL A 332 -18.31 -35.88 -21.07
N TYR A 333 -18.02 -35.40 -22.28
CA TYR A 333 -18.36 -34.04 -22.71
C TYR A 333 -19.85 -33.68 -22.56
N SER A 334 -20.77 -34.61 -22.84
CA SER A 334 -22.22 -34.37 -22.68
C SER A 334 -22.65 -34.18 -21.22
N GLU A 335 -21.87 -34.68 -20.27
CA GLU A 335 -22.13 -34.58 -18.84
C GLU A 335 -21.53 -33.32 -18.22
N LEU A 336 -20.64 -32.60 -18.92
CA LEU A 336 -20.02 -31.39 -18.41
C LEU A 336 -21.02 -30.24 -18.27
N ALA A 337 -20.90 -29.50 -17.18
CA ALA A 337 -21.61 -28.25 -16.96
C ALA A 337 -20.94 -27.12 -17.76
N ILE A 338 -21.19 -27.06 -19.07
CA ILE A 338 -20.66 -25.99 -19.94
C ILE A 338 -21.73 -24.88 -20.06
N PRO A 339 -21.37 -23.60 -19.82
CA PRO A 339 -22.27 -22.49 -20.10
C PRO A 339 -22.65 -22.44 -21.58
N ASN A 340 -23.91 -22.12 -21.89
CA ASN A 340 -24.38 -21.94 -23.27
C ASN A 340 -24.20 -20.49 -23.79
N GLY A 341 -23.47 -19.66 -23.07
CA GLY A 341 -23.20 -18.26 -23.39
C GLY A 341 -21.71 -17.91 -23.47
N GLY A 342 -21.41 -16.62 -23.55
CA GLY A 342 -20.07 -16.09 -23.79
C GLY A 342 -19.68 -16.09 -25.27
N ILE A 343 -18.43 -15.73 -25.56
CA ILE A 343 -17.91 -15.63 -26.93
C ILE A 343 -18.02 -17.00 -27.61
N GLY A 344 -18.89 -17.16 -28.61
CA GLY A 344 -19.03 -18.44 -29.32
C GLY A 344 -19.46 -19.60 -28.43
N ASN A 345 -20.23 -19.35 -27.36
CA ASN A 345 -20.63 -20.34 -26.34
C ASN A 345 -19.44 -20.92 -25.55
N SER A 346 -18.39 -20.13 -25.38
CA SER A 346 -17.17 -20.55 -24.68
C SER A 346 -17.25 -20.53 -23.17
N GLY A 347 -18.25 -19.88 -22.58
CA GLY A 347 -18.30 -19.64 -21.15
C GLY A 347 -17.46 -18.47 -20.66
N VAL A 348 -16.76 -17.74 -21.54
CA VAL A 348 -15.95 -16.56 -21.19
C VAL A 348 -16.48 -15.27 -21.85
N VAL A 349 -16.33 -14.14 -21.16
CA VAL A 349 -16.64 -12.79 -21.66
C VAL A 349 -15.54 -12.20 -22.54
N HIS A 350 -14.29 -12.61 -22.34
CA HIS A 350 -13.13 -12.02 -23.01
C HIS A 350 -12.04 -13.07 -23.29
N PRO A 351 -11.33 -13.04 -24.45
CA PRO A 351 -10.34 -14.06 -24.78
C PRO A 351 -9.16 -14.14 -23.81
N ALA A 352 -8.72 -13.00 -23.26
CA ALA A 352 -7.64 -12.96 -22.28
C ALA A 352 -8.00 -13.59 -20.92
N GLN A 353 -9.26 -13.98 -20.67
CA GLN A 353 -9.57 -14.80 -19.50
C GLN A 353 -8.84 -16.14 -19.52
N ILE A 354 -8.48 -16.64 -20.72
CA ILE A 354 -7.73 -17.89 -20.88
C ILE A 354 -6.25 -17.54 -21.12
N GLY A 355 -5.46 -17.61 -20.07
CA GLY A 355 -4.00 -17.41 -20.12
C GLY A 355 -3.51 -15.95 -20.07
N GLY A 356 -4.41 -14.96 -19.98
CA GLY A 356 -4.05 -13.55 -19.88
C GLY A 356 -3.80 -12.85 -21.23
N TYR A 357 -3.53 -11.56 -21.18
CA TYR A 357 -3.11 -10.77 -22.35
C TYR A 357 -1.68 -11.10 -22.81
N ASP A 358 -1.45 -11.31 -24.10
CA ASP A 358 -0.12 -11.55 -24.66
C ASP A 358 0.61 -10.22 -24.93
N LEU A 359 1.53 -9.85 -24.04
CA LEU A 359 2.28 -8.60 -24.11
C LEU A 359 3.29 -8.53 -25.26
N LYS A 360 3.51 -9.64 -25.99
CA LYS A 360 4.26 -9.63 -27.25
C LYS A 360 3.39 -9.19 -28.43
N LYS A 361 2.08 -9.03 -28.22
CA LYS A 361 1.07 -8.64 -29.20
C LYS A 361 0.43 -7.30 -28.84
N ILE A 362 1.21 -6.35 -28.31
CA ILE A 362 0.73 -4.96 -28.12
C ILE A 362 0.77 -4.27 -29.48
N ASN A 363 -0.34 -3.64 -29.87
CA ASN A 363 -0.44 -2.79 -31.04
C ASN A 363 -0.81 -1.36 -30.64
N ILE A 364 0.06 -0.40 -30.98
CA ILE A 364 -0.16 1.02 -30.74
C ILE A 364 0.09 1.76 -32.04
N ALA A 365 -0.88 2.59 -32.45
CA ALA A 365 -0.84 3.32 -33.73
C ALA A 365 -0.55 2.42 -34.94
N GLY A 366 -1.08 1.19 -34.94
CA GLY A 366 -0.91 0.21 -36.03
C GLY A 366 0.39 -0.59 -35.97
N GLN A 367 1.28 -0.33 -35.00
CA GLN A 367 2.57 -1.00 -34.90
C GLN A 367 2.58 -2.02 -33.77
N ASN A 368 3.01 -3.25 -34.07
CA ASN A 368 3.29 -4.26 -33.05
C ASN A 368 4.57 -3.89 -32.30
N THR A 369 4.50 -3.83 -30.98
CA THR A 369 5.57 -3.30 -30.14
C THR A 369 5.56 -3.94 -28.74
N ILE A 370 6.57 -3.64 -27.94
CA ILE A 370 6.58 -3.85 -26.48
C ILE A 370 6.67 -2.51 -25.72
N SER A 371 6.58 -1.39 -26.44
CA SER A 371 6.74 -0.03 -25.95
C SER A 371 5.40 0.70 -25.92
N LEU A 372 5.13 1.47 -24.87
CA LEU A 372 3.94 2.33 -24.77
C LEU A 372 4.07 3.63 -25.59
N LYS A 373 5.18 3.83 -26.32
CA LYS A 373 5.36 5.00 -27.18
C LYS A 373 4.19 5.15 -28.15
N ASN A 374 3.76 6.40 -28.35
CA ASN A 374 2.58 6.80 -29.12
C ASN A 374 1.21 6.48 -28.49
N LEU A 375 1.16 5.91 -27.29
CA LEU A 375 -0.09 5.76 -26.54
C LEU A 375 -0.58 7.12 -26.03
N LYS A 376 -1.89 7.36 -26.13
CA LYS A 376 -2.51 8.60 -25.64
C LYS A 376 -2.71 8.55 -24.13
N LEU A 377 -2.57 9.70 -23.47
CA LEU A 377 -2.77 9.86 -22.03
C LEU A 377 -4.06 10.66 -21.77
N SER A 378 -4.56 10.60 -20.54
CA SER A 378 -5.83 11.26 -20.17
C SER A 378 -5.80 12.79 -20.29
N ASP A 379 -4.61 13.40 -20.27
CA ASP A 379 -4.41 14.85 -20.46
C ASP A 379 -4.34 15.26 -21.94
N GLY A 380 -4.64 14.34 -22.86
CA GLY A 380 -4.61 14.57 -24.31
C GLY A 380 -3.22 14.53 -24.92
N THR A 381 -2.16 14.38 -24.13
CA THR A 381 -0.80 14.21 -24.65
C THR A 381 -0.53 12.76 -25.05
N THR A 382 0.62 12.53 -25.67
CA THR A 382 1.06 11.21 -26.12
C THR A 382 2.43 10.89 -25.52
N ILE A 383 2.67 9.62 -25.22
CA ILE A 383 3.99 9.15 -24.76
C ILE A 383 5.00 9.26 -25.91
N THR A 384 6.05 10.06 -25.74
CA THR A 384 7.03 10.35 -26.82
C THR A 384 8.26 9.45 -26.80
N ASN A 385 8.63 8.91 -25.65
CA ASN A 385 9.78 8.03 -25.46
C ASN A 385 9.37 6.58 -25.29
N ASP A 386 10.33 5.68 -25.50
CA ASP A 386 10.10 4.26 -25.30
C ASP A 386 9.97 3.93 -23.81
N ILE A 387 8.77 3.47 -23.44
CA ILE A 387 8.44 2.89 -22.13
C ILE A 387 8.13 1.42 -22.36
N LEU A 388 9.11 0.56 -22.11
CA LEU A 388 8.98 -0.87 -22.39
C LEU A 388 8.09 -1.55 -21.35
N VAL A 389 7.37 -2.57 -21.75
CA VAL A 389 6.54 -3.40 -20.89
C VAL A 389 7.12 -4.81 -20.86
N ALA A 390 7.38 -5.34 -19.66
CA ALA A 390 7.94 -6.67 -19.49
C ALA A 390 7.30 -7.41 -18.32
N GLU A 391 6.97 -8.68 -18.56
CA GLU A 391 6.52 -9.61 -17.55
C GLU A 391 7.72 -10.34 -16.94
N PHE A 392 7.70 -10.49 -15.62
CA PHE A 392 8.70 -11.26 -14.89
C PHE A 392 8.02 -12.36 -14.06
N PRO A 393 8.71 -13.49 -13.85
CA PRO A 393 8.16 -14.59 -13.07
C PRO A 393 7.81 -14.14 -11.65
N HIS A 394 6.68 -14.61 -11.14
CA HIS A 394 6.23 -14.24 -9.80
C HIS A 394 7.28 -14.65 -8.73
N PRO A 395 7.61 -13.78 -7.76
CA PRO A 395 8.66 -14.05 -6.77
C PRO A 395 8.49 -15.33 -5.93
N THR A 396 7.25 -15.78 -5.71
CA THR A 396 6.98 -17.07 -5.04
C THR A 396 7.50 -18.25 -5.87
N SER A 397 7.24 -18.25 -7.18
CA SER A 397 7.74 -19.28 -8.12
C SER A 397 9.26 -19.27 -8.17
N LEU A 398 9.87 -18.08 -8.20
CA LEU A 398 11.32 -17.92 -8.16
C LEU A 398 11.92 -18.44 -6.86
N SER A 399 11.30 -18.14 -5.71
CA SER A 399 11.77 -18.63 -4.41
C SER A 399 11.70 -20.15 -4.31
N ALA A 400 10.61 -20.76 -4.78
CA ALA A 400 10.47 -22.22 -4.81
C ALA A 400 11.54 -22.87 -5.69
N SER A 401 11.80 -22.34 -6.89
CA SER A 401 12.86 -22.88 -7.74
C SER A 401 14.26 -22.66 -7.19
N GLU A 402 14.52 -21.51 -6.56
CA GLU A 402 15.83 -21.25 -5.94
C GLU A 402 16.13 -22.21 -4.79
N MET A 403 15.10 -22.59 -4.02
CA MET A 403 15.21 -23.62 -2.98
C MET A 403 15.47 -25.01 -3.57
N GLN A 404 14.96 -25.30 -4.76
CA GLN A 404 15.18 -26.59 -5.45
C GLN A 404 16.55 -26.65 -6.15
N ASN A 405 16.96 -25.56 -6.78
CA ASN A 405 18.21 -25.44 -7.51
C ASN A 405 18.73 -23.99 -7.48
N LYS A 406 19.88 -23.79 -6.82
CA LYS A 406 20.50 -22.47 -6.63
C LYS A 406 20.87 -21.85 -7.98
N GLY A 407 20.53 -20.57 -8.17
CA GLY A 407 20.74 -19.83 -9.42
C GLY A 407 19.64 -20.01 -10.47
N SER A 408 18.70 -20.95 -10.27
CA SER A 408 17.61 -21.16 -11.24
C SER A 408 16.66 -19.97 -11.34
N ALA A 409 16.49 -19.20 -10.25
CA ALA A 409 15.71 -17.98 -10.28
C ALA A 409 16.39 -16.90 -11.13
N SER A 410 17.71 -16.76 -11.01
CA SER A 410 18.50 -15.84 -11.85
C SER A 410 18.35 -16.16 -13.34
N VAL A 411 18.37 -17.44 -13.71
CA VAL A 411 18.16 -17.90 -15.10
C VAL A 411 16.76 -17.57 -15.60
N LYS A 412 15.72 -17.83 -14.79
CA LYS A 412 14.32 -17.52 -15.17
C LYS A 412 14.10 -16.02 -15.40
N VAL A 413 14.66 -15.19 -14.52
CA VAL A 413 14.64 -13.73 -14.69
C VAL A 413 15.45 -13.31 -15.91
N GLY A 414 16.66 -13.85 -16.09
CA GLY A 414 17.52 -13.56 -17.24
C GLY A 414 16.81 -13.81 -18.58
N LYS A 415 16.06 -14.91 -18.69
CA LYS A 415 15.21 -15.18 -19.87
C LYS A 415 14.16 -14.10 -20.15
N SER A 416 13.63 -13.47 -19.10
CA SER A 416 12.65 -12.38 -19.24
C SER A 416 13.34 -11.09 -19.72
N LEU A 417 14.58 -10.86 -19.27
CA LEU A 417 15.41 -9.73 -19.71
C LEU A 417 15.87 -9.84 -21.17
N GLU A 418 15.93 -11.04 -21.76
CA GLU A 418 16.26 -11.23 -23.18
C GLU A 418 15.33 -10.43 -24.10
N ALA A 419 14.04 -10.29 -23.74
CA ALA A 419 13.07 -9.53 -24.51
C ALA A 419 13.42 -8.03 -24.59
N LEU A 420 14.23 -7.50 -23.66
CA LEU A 420 14.63 -6.09 -23.60
C LEU A 420 15.96 -5.82 -24.34
N LYS A 421 16.79 -6.85 -24.57
CA LYS A 421 18.11 -6.68 -25.19
C LYS A 421 18.08 -6.02 -26.57
N PRO A 422 17.15 -6.36 -27.49
CA PRO A 422 17.10 -5.70 -28.80
C PRO A 422 16.91 -4.18 -28.67
N MET A 423 16.10 -3.73 -27.70
CA MET A 423 15.89 -2.29 -27.47
C MET A 423 17.13 -1.64 -26.86
N ARG A 424 17.80 -2.32 -25.91
CA ARG A 424 19.07 -1.86 -25.34
C ARG A 424 20.14 -1.68 -26.41
N ASP A 425 20.26 -2.63 -27.32
CA ASP A 425 21.25 -2.61 -28.39
C ASP A 425 20.96 -1.49 -29.41
N LEU A 426 19.71 -1.02 -29.48
CA LEU A 426 19.27 0.19 -30.20
C LEU A 426 19.43 1.49 -29.39
N GLY A 427 20.08 1.44 -28.22
CA GLY A 427 20.39 2.60 -27.39
C GLY A 427 19.36 2.92 -26.30
N TRP A 428 18.32 2.10 -26.10
CA TRP A 428 17.43 2.27 -24.95
C TRP A 428 18.20 2.03 -23.64
N ASN A 429 18.07 2.96 -22.70
CA ASN A 429 18.74 2.89 -21.40
C ASN A 429 17.88 3.49 -20.29
N ILE A 430 18.08 2.98 -19.07
CA ILE A 430 17.62 3.60 -17.83
C ILE A 430 18.82 4.28 -17.19
N GLU A 431 18.74 5.59 -16.99
CA GLU A 431 19.77 6.31 -16.26
C GLU A 431 19.82 5.83 -14.80
N ALA A 432 20.99 5.43 -14.31
CA ALA A 432 21.13 4.97 -12.93
C ALA A 432 20.87 6.11 -11.94
N ASP A 433 20.43 5.78 -10.72
CA ASP A 433 20.42 6.74 -9.62
C ASP A 433 21.86 7.07 -9.20
N PRO A 434 22.11 8.25 -8.59
CA PRO A 434 23.45 8.67 -8.21
C PRO A 434 24.20 7.60 -7.39
N GLY A 435 25.42 7.28 -7.81
CA GLY A 435 26.28 6.29 -7.15
C GLY A 435 25.99 4.83 -7.50
N LEU A 436 25.04 4.55 -8.40
CA LEU A 436 24.71 3.20 -8.84
C LEU A 436 25.12 2.93 -10.29
N GLU A 437 25.26 1.64 -10.61
CA GLU A 437 25.54 1.15 -11.97
C GLU A 437 24.28 0.49 -12.55
N ASN A 438 23.90 0.86 -13.77
CA ASN A 438 22.95 0.07 -14.54
C ASN A 438 23.64 -1.19 -15.10
N ARG A 439 23.51 -2.30 -14.37
CA ARG A 439 24.16 -3.57 -14.69
C ARG A 439 23.59 -4.21 -15.95
N PHE A 440 22.31 -3.99 -16.26
CA PHE A 440 21.68 -4.48 -17.49
C PHE A 440 22.31 -3.84 -18.74
N THR A 441 22.49 -2.51 -18.72
CA THR A 441 23.15 -1.77 -19.81
C THR A 441 24.63 -2.14 -19.92
N ALA A 442 25.30 -2.39 -18.80
CA ALA A 442 26.66 -2.93 -18.77
C ALA A 442 26.76 -4.43 -19.17
N ASN A 443 25.66 -5.04 -19.63
CA ASN A 443 25.57 -6.44 -20.05
C ASN A 443 26.03 -7.45 -18.98
N LYS A 444 25.85 -7.12 -17.70
CA LYS A 444 26.15 -8.01 -16.58
C LYS A 444 24.96 -8.94 -16.31
N PRO A 445 25.19 -10.20 -15.92
CA PRO A 445 24.10 -11.10 -15.60
C PRO A 445 23.32 -10.62 -14.37
N TYR A 446 22.01 -10.90 -14.38
CA TYR A 446 21.17 -10.73 -13.21
C TYR A 446 21.51 -11.77 -12.15
N ILE A 447 21.59 -11.34 -10.89
CA ILE A 447 21.82 -12.20 -9.73
C ILE A 447 20.60 -12.05 -8.84
N TYR A 448 19.83 -13.12 -8.71
CA TYR A 448 18.61 -13.12 -7.91
C TYR A 448 18.91 -12.92 -6.43
N GLY A 449 18.36 -11.86 -5.85
CA GLY A 449 18.60 -11.50 -4.46
C GLY A 449 17.40 -10.86 -3.78
N ARG A 450 17.73 -10.03 -2.81
CA ARG A 450 16.84 -9.10 -2.11
C ARG A 450 17.64 -7.85 -1.81
N THR A 451 17.03 -6.70 -2.03
CA THR A 451 17.58 -5.40 -1.68
C THR A 451 16.69 -4.78 -0.63
N ASP A 452 17.31 -4.11 0.34
CA ASP A 452 16.59 -3.36 1.37
C ASP A 452 15.82 -2.20 0.75
N ILE A 453 14.65 -1.94 1.32
CA ILE A 453 13.76 -0.91 0.83
C ILE A 453 14.16 0.39 1.52
N PRO A 454 14.50 1.44 0.77
CA PRO A 454 14.98 2.68 1.36
C PRO A 454 13.88 3.43 2.12
N PRO A 455 14.25 4.28 3.10
CA PRO A 455 13.30 5.05 3.90
C PRO A 455 12.54 6.12 3.10
N ASP A 456 13.02 6.51 1.90
CA ASP A 456 12.36 7.44 0.96
C ASP A 456 10.89 7.08 0.65
N PHE A 457 10.52 5.82 0.89
CA PHE A 457 9.20 5.25 0.59
C PHE A 457 8.22 5.23 1.77
N TYR A 458 8.65 5.69 2.96
CA TYR A 458 7.87 5.59 4.19
C TYR A 458 7.80 6.93 4.91
N ASP A 459 6.79 7.08 5.76
CA ASP A 459 6.63 8.28 6.57
C ASP A 459 7.85 8.45 7.49
N PHE A 460 8.28 9.70 7.74
CA PHE A 460 9.39 9.94 8.67
C PHE A 460 9.10 9.33 10.04
N GLY A 461 10.07 8.60 10.61
CA GLY A 461 9.90 7.91 11.89
C GLY A 461 9.21 6.55 11.80
N THR A 462 9.06 5.97 10.60
CA THR A 462 8.64 4.57 10.43
C THR A 462 9.73 3.62 10.96
N PRO A 463 9.39 2.61 11.79
CA PRO A 463 10.36 1.65 12.31
C PRO A 463 10.85 0.65 11.25
N ASN A 464 12.04 0.11 11.46
CA ASN A 464 12.70 -0.85 10.55
C ASN A 464 11.85 -2.10 10.28
N ASN A 465 11.13 -2.61 11.28
CA ASN A 465 10.28 -3.81 11.15
C ASN A 465 9.04 -3.60 10.28
N ARG A 466 8.77 -2.37 9.83
CA ARG A 466 7.77 -2.06 8.78
C ARG A 466 8.40 -1.77 7.42
N MET A 467 9.71 -1.54 7.36
CA MET A 467 10.51 -1.25 6.15
C MET A 467 11.29 -2.48 5.66
N VAL A 468 10.76 -3.69 5.93
CA VAL A 468 11.51 -4.94 5.74
C VAL A 468 11.54 -5.42 4.28
N SER A 469 12.67 -5.97 3.85
CA SER A 469 12.84 -6.71 2.59
C SER A 469 12.52 -8.21 2.72
N VAL A 470 12.27 -8.68 3.94
CA VAL A 470 11.91 -10.06 4.28
C VAL A 470 10.65 -10.05 5.14
N SER A 471 9.70 -10.94 4.87
CA SER A 471 8.45 -10.94 5.65
C SER A 471 8.69 -11.54 7.04
N SER A 472 8.33 -10.79 8.06
CA SER A 472 8.29 -11.19 9.47
C SER A 472 6.91 -10.88 10.07
N ALA A 473 5.85 -11.16 9.32
CA ALA A 473 4.49 -10.87 9.74
C ALA A 473 3.54 -12.02 9.45
N SER A 474 2.54 -12.18 10.30
CA SER A 474 1.47 -13.17 10.20
C SER A 474 0.12 -12.53 10.57
N ARG A 475 -0.98 -13.13 10.10
CA ARG A 475 -2.31 -12.80 10.64
C ARG A 475 -2.57 -13.69 11.84
N MET A 476 -3.12 -13.12 12.90
CA MET A 476 -3.54 -13.92 14.05
C MET A 476 -4.69 -14.86 13.63
N SER A 477 -4.56 -16.14 13.97
CA SER A 477 -5.54 -17.17 13.58
C SER A 477 -6.94 -16.82 14.08
N GLY A 478 -7.94 -16.93 13.21
CA GLY A 478 -9.34 -16.59 13.51
C GLY A 478 -9.62 -15.10 13.76
N LYS A 479 -8.62 -14.21 13.65
CA LYS A 479 -8.74 -12.76 13.93
C LYS A 479 -8.28 -11.95 12.73
N PRO A 480 -9.15 -11.73 11.72
CA PRO A 480 -8.76 -11.08 10.48
C PRO A 480 -8.27 -9.63 10.66
N ASN A 481 -8.66 -8.99 11.77
CA ASN A 481 -8.37 -7.62 12.14
C ASN A 481 -7.06 -7.45 12.92
N ILE A 482 -6.30 -8.52 13.15
CA ILE A 482 -5.03 -8.48 13.89
C ILE A 482 -3.90 -8.98 13.00
N VAL A 483 -2.91 -8.12 12.78
CA VAL A 483 -1.65 -8.47 12.12
C VAL A 483 -0.53 -8.41 13.14
N VAL A 484 0.23 -9.49 13.22
CA VAL A 484 1.45 -9.58 14.02
C VAL A 484 2.63 -9.26 13.10
N ILE A 485 3.49 -8.33 13.51
CA ILE A 485 4.77 -8.01 12.85
C ILE A 485 5.94 -8.35 13.75
N GLY A 486 7.15 -8.45 13.18
CA GLY A 486 8.39 -8.76 13.90
C GLY A 486 8.69 -10.25 14.03
N THR A 487 7.70 -11.13 13.81
CA THR A 487 7.89 -12.58 13.80
C THR A 487 6.89 -13.29 12.90
N ARG A 488 7.28 -14.47 12.39
CA ARG A 488 6.37 -15.42 11.74
C ARG A 488 5.84 -16.48 12.70
N ASP A 489 6.49 -16.64 13.84
CA ASP A 489 6.13 -17.63 14.83
C ASP A 489 4.91 -17.17 15.63
N HIS A 490 4.30 -18.11 16.36
CA HIS A 490 3.14 -17.82 17.20
C HIS A 490 3.58 -17.09 18.49
N ALA A 491 3.77 -15.77 18.37
CA ALA A 491 4.02 -14.93 19.53
C ALA A 491 2.83 -14.92 20.50
N THR A 492 3.14 -14.83 21.79
CA THR A 492 2.11 -14.75 22.85
C THR A 492 1.81 -13.29 23.19
N PHE A 493 0.52 -12.97 23.33
CA PHE A 493 0.02 -11.62 23.64
C PHE A 493 -0.99 -11.66 24.80
N ASP A 494 -1.21 -10.50 25.41
CA ASP A 494 -2.29 -10.28 26.37
C ASP A 494 -3.65 -10.23 25.64
N MET A 495 -4.40 -11.34 25.71
CA MET A 495 -5.65 -11.49 24.96
C MET A 495 -6.77 -10.60 25.44
N GLU A 496 -6.78 -10.19 26.71
CA GLU A 496 -7.79 -9.27 27.24
C GLU A 496 -7.60 -7.88 26.64
N LYS A 497 -6.36 -7.40 26.55
CA LYS A 497 -6.04 -6.13 25.87
C LYS A 497 -6.39 -6.16 24.39
N LEU A 498 -6.07 -7.25 23.69
CA LEU A 498 -6.43 -7.38 22.26
C LEU A 498 -7.94 -7.40 22.05
N LYS A 499 -8.69 -8.06 22.94
CA LYS A 499 -10.16 -8.06 22.92
C LYS A 499 -10.71 -6.66 23.17
N ALA A 500 -10.26 -5.97 24.21
CA ALA A 500 -10.69 -4.61 24.53
C ALA A 500 -10.40 -3.63 23.38
N ALA A 501 -9.22 -3.73 22.74
CA ALA A 501 -8.89 -2.94 21.57
C ALA A 501 -9.81 -3.27 20.37
N THR A 502 -10.11 -4.54 20.15
CA THR A 502 -11.05 -4.95 19.08
C THR A 502 -12.46 -4.41 19.33
N GLU A 503 -12.94 -4.46 20.56
CA GLU A 503 -14.31 -4.09 20.96
C GLU A 503 -14.49 -2.58 21.22
N ALA A 504 -13.41 -1.80 21.19
CA ALA A 504 -13.44 -0.36 21.39
C ALA A 504 -14.45 0.33 20.45
N GLY A 505 -15.33 1.16 21.00
CA GLY A 505 -16.38 1.84 20.24
C GLY A 505 -15.86 2.87 19.23
N ARG A 506 -16.64 3.11 18.17
CA ARG A 506 -16.32 4.16 17.18
C ARG A 506 -16.37 5.53 17.86
N PRO A 507 -15.31 6.34 17.81
CA PRO A 507 -15.32 7.67 18.38
C PRO A 507 -16.17 8.63 17.53
N ALA A 508 -16.56 9.77 18.10
CA ALA A 508 -17.24 10.82 17.36
C ALA A 508 -16.36 11.41 16.24
N GLY A 509 -16.98 11.98 15.22
CA GLY A 509 -16.28 12.68 14.13
C GLY A 509 -15.80 11.81 12.96
N ILE A 510 -15.92 10.47 13.04
CA ILE A 510 -15.58 9.59 11.90
C ILE A 510 -16.84 9.31 11.07
N SER A 511 -16.83 9.75 9.82
CA SER A 511 -17.96 9.57 8.90
C SER A 511 -18.14 8.10 8.51
N ALA A 512 -19.36 7.69 8.15
CA ALA A 512 -19.60 6.34 7.65
C ALA A 512 -18.95 6.09 6.28
N GLU A 513 -18.77 7.15 5.47
CA GLU A 513 -18.18 7.09 4.13
C GLU A 513 -16.69 6.73 4.16
N GLU A 514 -15.98 7.08 5.23
CA GLU A 514 -14.55 6.82 5.39
C GLU A 514 -14.25 5.41 5.92
N LEU A 515 -15.27 4.74 6.47
CA LEU A 515 -15.07 3.44 7.09
C LEU A 515 -14.60 2.41 6.08
N PHE A 516 -15.11 2.42 4.84
CA PHE A 516 -14.86 1.30 3.93
C PHE A 516 -13.45 1.29 3.31
N THR A 517 -12.92 2.45 2.95
CA THR A 517 -11.51 2.56 2.55
C THR A 517 -10.60 2.60 3.77
N ALA A 518 -11.13 2.83 4.97
CA ALA A 518 -10.34 3.26 6.12
C ALA A 518 -9.43 4.47 5.79
N ARG A 519 -9.82 5.29 4.80
CA ARG A 519 -9.10 6.49 4.34
C ARG A 519 -10.02 7.71 4.35
N PRO A 520 -9.48 8.91 4.60
CA PRO A 520 -10.23 10.15 4.41
C PRO A 520 -10.79 10.26 2.98
N ARG A 521 -12.08 10.57 2.87
CA ARG A 521 -12.77 10.80 1.57
C ARG A 521 -13.45 12.15 1.51
N GLY A 522 -13.88 12.68 2.66
CA GLY A 522 -14.59 13.94 2.75
C GLY A 522 -13.81 15.09 2.12
N ALA A 523 -14.52 16.04 1.51
CA ALA A 523 -13.91 17.16 0.82
C ALA A 523 -13.01 18.02 1.72
N THR A 524 -13.33 18.07 3.02
CA THR A 524 -12.56 18.77 4.05
C THR A 524 -11.29 18.02 4.45
N ASP A 525 -11.39 16.71 4.65
CA ASP A 525 -10.37 15.95 5.39
C ASP A 525 -9.33 15.28 4.49
N ARG A 526 -9.68 15.01 3.21
CA ARG A 526 -8.77 14.33 2.27
C ARG A 526 -7.46 15.08 1.99
N TYR A 527 -7.47 16.41 2.14
CA TYR A 527 -6.29 17.26 1.96
C TYR A 527 -5.55 17.57 3.27
N LEU A 528 -6.01 17.00 4.40
CA LEU A 528 -5.40 17.21 5.72
C LEU A 528 -4.55 15.99 6.07
N PHE A 529 -3.23 16.20 6.09
CA PHE A 529 -2.24 15.26 6.56
C PHE A 529 -0.93 15.98 6.83
N GLU A 530 -0.06 15.32 7.59
CA GLU A 530 1.26 15.80 7.95
C GLU A 530 2.27 15.39 6.86
N MET A 531 3.03 16.35 6.33
CA MET A 531 3.99 16.15 5.22
C MET A 531 5.43 15.84 5.70
N GLY A 532 5.62 15.50 6.96
CA GLY A 532 6.94 15.33 7.56
C GLY A 532 7.58 16.61 8.12
N PRO A 533 8.74 16.48 8.79
CA PRO A 533 9.33 17.57 9.57
C PRO A 533 10.10 18.60 8.73
N GLY A 534 10.24 18.36 7.42
CA GLY A 534 11.18 19.06 6.55
C GLY A 534 12.61 18.56 6.71
N GLU A 535 13.44 18.76 5.67
CA GLU A 535 14.79 18.18 5.60
C GLU A 535 15.67 18.60 6.79
N LYS A 536 15.70 19.90 7.12
CA LYS A 536 16.53 20.43 8.22
C LYS A 536 16.26 19.68 9.53
N MET A 537 14.99 19.50 9.88
CA MET A 537 14.61 18.86 11.13
C MET A 537 14.77 17.33 11.05
N ALA A 538 14.51 16.71 9.89
CA ALA A 538 14.79 15.30 9.67
C ALA A 538 16.27 14.95 9.90
N ARG A 539 17.18 15.77 9.37
CA ARG A 539 18.64 15.67 9.60
C ARG A 539 18.99 15.86 11.06
N ILE A 540 18.49 16.93 11.70
CA ILE A 540 18.70 17.17 13.14
C ILE A 540 18.31 15.92 13.94
N MET A 541 17.16 15.32 13.66
CA MET A 541 16.67 14.14 14.37
C MET A 541 17.49 12.88 14.11
N LYS A 542 17.87 12.58 12.86
CA LYS A 542 18.55 11.32 12.52
C LYS A 542 20.06 11.37 12.71
N GLU A 543 20.70 12.47 12.33
CA GLU A 543 22.17 12.60 12.35
C GLU A 543 22.73 12.84 13.77
N ASN A 544 21.88 13.23 14.73
CA ASN A 544 22.29 13.47 16.12
C ASN A 544 21.91 12.34 17.10
N LEU A 545 21.49 11.18 16.58
CA LEU A 545 21.28 9.97 17.38
C LEU A 545 22.53 9.08 17.35
N ASP A 546 23.10 8.80 18.53
CA ASP A 546 24.21 7.86 18.67
C ASP A 546 23.71 6.42 18.61
N MET A 547 23.33 5.97 17.42
CA MET A 547 22.83 4.62 17.19
C MET A 547 23.87 3.55 17.57
N LYS A 548 25.18 3.86 17.46
CA LYS A 548 26.24 2.94 17.88
C LYS A 548 26.20 2.70 19.39
N ALA A 549 26.03 3.74 20.19
CA ALA A 549 25.91 3.60 21.64
C ALA A 549 24.59 2.93 22.04
N ILE A 550 23.48 3.24 21.36
CA ILE A 550 22.15 2.68 21.64
C ILE A 550 22.09 1.17 21.31
N THR A 551 22.73 0.76 20.22
CA THR A 551 22.82 -0.65 19.80
C THR A 551 23.88 -1.46 20.55
N SER A 552 24.58 -0.86 21.52
CA SER A 552 25.57 -1.56 22.32
C SER A 552 24.90 -2.41 23.40
N MET A 553 25.27 -3.70 23.46
CA MET A 553 24.82 -4.59 24.53
C MET A 553 25.39 -4.17 25.89
N LYS A 554 24.63 -4.41 26.95
CA LYS A 554 25.05 -4.17 28.34
C LYS A 554 26.29 -4.99 28.69
N PRO A 555 27.28 -4.41 29.39
CA PRO A 555 28.52 -5.13 29.75
C PRO A 555 28.28 -6.46 30.47
N GLU A 556 27.33 -6.50 31.40
CA GLU A 556 26.94 -7.69 32.15
C GLU A 556 26.33 -8.78 31.26
N TYR A 557 25.58 -8.39 30.21
CA TYR A 557 25.04 -9.34 29.24
C TYR A 557 26.14 -9.93 28.37
N VAL A 558 27.07 -9.08 27.89
CA VAL A 558 28.23 -9.52 27.10
C VAL A 558 29.09 -10.49 27.90
N LYS A 559 29.31 -10.22 29.19
CA LYS A 559 30.06 -11.12 30.08
C LYS A 559 29.36 -12.47 30.24
N ALA A 560 28.04 -12.50 30.35
CA ALA A 560 27.26 -13.73 30.47
C ALA A 560 27.10 -14.48 29.13
N ASN A 561 27.14 -13.76 28.00
CA ASN A 561 26.84 -14.27 26.66
C ASN A 561 27.91 -13.85 25.63
N PRO A 562 29.20 -14.25 25.81
CA PRO A 562 30.31 -13.70 25.03
C PRO A 562 30.27 -14.03 23.53
N THR A 563 29.47 -15.02 23.12
CA THR A 563 29.35 -15.48 21.73
C THR A 563 28.13 -14.91 21.00
N VAL A 564 27.20 -14.28 21.74
CA VAL A 564 25.96 -13.76 21.15
C VAL A 564 26.26 -12.45 20.43
N LYS A 565 25.91 -12.39 19.15
CA LYS A 565 26.04 -11.17 18.36
C LYS A 565 24.89 -10.21 18.68
N PRO A 566 25.10 -8.87 18.69
CA PRO A 566 24.07 -7.91 19.07
C PRO A 566 22.73 -8.10 18.33
N TYR A 567 22.75 -8.26 17.00
CA TYR A 567 21.53 -8.44 16.20
C TYR A 567 20.78 -9.76 16.45
N LYS A 568 21.34 -10.69 17.25
CA LYS A 568 20.68 -11.94 17.67
C LYS A 568 20.32 -11.96 19.15
N ALA A 569 20.70 -10.93 19.91
CA ALA A 569 20.46 -10.88 21.33
C ALA A 569 18.99 -10.54 21.61
N GLY A 570 18.46 -11.03 22.73
CA GLY A 570 17.13 -10.63 23.20
C GLY A 570 17.11 -9.17 23.67
N ILE A 571 15.92 -8.62 23.88
CA ILE A 571 15.75 -7.22 24.25
C ILE A 571 16.42 -6.87 25.60
N GLU A 572 16.57 -7.85 26.49
CA GLU A 572 17.23 -7.70 27.79
C GLU A 572 18.69 -7.27 27.69
N ALA A 573 19.35 -7.57 26.56
CA ALA A 573 20.72 -7.20 26.28
C ALA A 573 20.92 -5.68 26.12
N PHE A 574 19.85 -4.91 25.92
CA PHE A 574 19.90 -3.49 25.59
C PHE A 574 19.26 -2.61 26.66
N ASN A 575 19.59 -1.31 26.66
CA ASN A 575 18.99 -0.33 27.57
C ASN A 575 17.63 0.21 27.06
N VAL A 576 17.32 0.01 25.77
CA VAL A 576 16.01 0.27 25.19
C VAL A 576 15.10 -0.96 25.29
N LYS A 577 13.79 -0.79 25.13
CA LYS A 577 12.77 -1.85 25.28
C LYS A 577 12.06 -2.25 23.99
N THR A 578 12.54 -1.71 22.86
CA THR A 578 12.28 -2.18 21.51
C THR A 578 13.61 -2.54 20.86
N HIS A 579 13.67 -3.67 20.13
CA HIS A 579 14.94 -4.21 19.64
C HIS A 579 15.62 -3.22 18.68
N PRO A 580 16.85 -2.77 18.97
CA PRO A 580 17.43 -1.61 18.27
C PRO A 580 17.83 -1.90 16.82
N PHE A 581 17.96 -3.17 16.43
CA PHE A 581 18.22 -3.56 15.04
C PHE A 581 16.92 -3.81 14.26
N ASP A 582 16.00 -4.59 14.83
CA ASP A 582 14.77 -4.97 14.14
C ASP A 582 13.73 -3.86 14.11
N VAL A 583 13.61 -3.09 15.20
CA VAL A 583 12.64 -1.98 15.30
C VAL A 583 13.30 -0.66 14.97
N GLY A 584 14.51 -0.41 15.47
CA GLY A 584 15.20 0.87 15.30
C GLY A 584 14.53 2.01 16.07
N ASP A 585 14.79 3.24 15.64
CA ASP A 585 14.15 4.45 16.15
C ASP A 585 12.83 4.75 15.42
N PHE A 586 11.86 5.31 16.13
CA PHE A 586 10.53 5.56 15.56
C PHE A 586 9.77 6.68 16.27
N GLY A 587 8.80 7.27 15.57
CA GLY A 587 7.84 8.23 16.14
C GLY A 587 8.49 9.41 16.85
N HIS A 588 9.48 10.05 16.25
CA HIS A 588 10.26 11.14 16.88
C HIS A 588 9.40 12.30 17.37
N TYR A 589 8.38 12.66 16.60
CA TYR A 589 7.51 13.79 16.86
C TYR A 589 6.08 13.54 16.37
N ARG A 590 5.17 14.41 16.79
CA ARG A 590 3.80 14.55 16.27
C ARG A 590 3.39 16.01 16.41
N GLY A 591 2.85 16.62 15.36
CA GLY A 591 2.39 18.01 15.42
C GLY A 591 3.00 18.87 14.32
N THR A 592 2.91 20.19 14.50
CA THR A 592 3.42 21.17 13.54
C THR A 592 4.72 21.80 14.01
N PHE A 593 5.71 21.87 13.13
CA PHE A 593 6.89 22.75 13.32
C PHE A 593 6.61 24.20 12.92
N VAL A 594 5.49 24.45 12.24
CA VAL A 594 5.04 25.77 11.82
C VAL A 594 4.13 26.36 12.90
N ASP A 595 4.63 27.40 13.55
CA ASP A 595 3.97 28.21 14.57
C ASP A 595 3.23 27.41 15.66
N PRO A 596 3.89 26.46 16.35
CA PRO A 596 3.30 25.76 17.48
C PRO A 596 3.14 26.72 18.68
N GLN A 597 1.95 26.77 19.26
CA GLN A 597 1.69 27.51 20.50
C GLN A 597 2.13 26.74 21.75
N VAL A 598 2.15 25.41 21.67
CA VAL A 598 2.56 24.52 22.76
C VAL A 598 3.60 23.53 22.23
N VAL A 599 4.71 23.37 22.96
CA VAL A 599 5.69 22.30 22.72
C VAL A 599 5.66 21.32 23.87
N VAL A 600 5.59 20.03 23.58
CA VAL A 600 5.61 18.95 24.57
C VAL A 600 6.91 18.18 24.44
N LEU A 601 7.66 18.06 25.53
CA LEU A 601 8.66 16.99 25.70
C LEU A 601 7.96 15.84 26.42
N ALA A 602 7.84 14.69 25.77
CA ALA A 602 7.10 13.56 26.32
C ALA A 602 7.95 12.30 26.43
N ASP A 603 7.93 11.67 27.60
CA ASP A 603 8.44 10.30 27.72
C ASP A 603 7.58 9.39 26.83
N PRO A 604 8.19 8.51 26.00
CA PRO A 604 7.45 7.50 25.23
C PRO A 604 6.42 6.77 26.08
N ASP A 605 5.26 6.50 25.48
CA ASP A 605 4.10 5.92 26.14
C ASP A 605 3.35 5.02 25.16
N GLY A 606 3.42 3.70 25.39
CA GLY A 606 2.87 2.71 24.48
C GLY A 606 3.63 2.60 23.16
N LEU A 607 3.01 1.92 22.20
CA LEU A 607 3.69 1.44 20.98
C LEU A 607 2.94 1.81 19.68
N ASP A 608 1.87 2.60 19.77
CA ASP A 608 1.07 3.01 18.60
C ASP A 608 1.91 3.81 17.57
N ASP A 609 2.97 4.47 18.02
CA ASP A 609 3.96 5.14 17.19
C ASP A 609 4.62 4.19 16.16
N ILE A 610 4.70 2.88 16.44
CA ILE A 610 5.19 1.87 15.48
C ILE A 610 4.27 1.86 14.25
N LEU A 611 2.97 2.00 14.45
CA LEU A 611 1.95 1.99 13.40
C LEU A 611 1.81 3.35 12.72
N THR A 612 1.84 4.45 13.47
CA THR A 612 1.56 5.79 12.91
C THR A 612 2.82 6.54 12.47
N ALA A 613 4.01 6.08 12.86
CA ALA A 613 5.28 6.81 12.70
C ALA A 613 5.28 8.20 13.37
N ARG A 614 4.34 8.47 14.29
CA ARG A 614 4.17 9.76 14.97
C ARG A 614 4.11 9.54 16.47
N ALA A 615 4.70 10.46 17.23
CA ALA A 615 4.80 10.38 18.68
C ALA A 615 3.45 10.39 19.38
N LEU A 616 3.26 9.51 20.36
CA LEU A 616 2.10 9.46 21.27
C LEU A 616 0.77 9.48 20.50
N THR A 617 0.50 8.46 19.69
CA THR A 617 -0.79 8.32 18.99
C THR A 617 -1.78 7.37 19.67
N GLY A 618 -1.33 6.65 20.71
CA GLY A 618 -2.18 5.80 21.54
C GLY A 618 -3.07 6.57 22.52
N ALA A 619 -3.59 5.88 23.54
CA ALA A 619 -4.54 6.44 24.50
C ALA A 619 -4.03 7.72 25.20
N ARG A 620 -2.78 7.73 25.68
CA ARG A 620 -2.17 8.91 26.33
C ARG A 620 -2.22 10.14 25.43
N GLY A 621 -1.85 9.96 24.16
CA GLY A 621 -1.86 11.01 23.15
C GLY A 621 -3.24 11.59 22.86
N GLN A 622 -4.28 10.77 22.96
CA GLN A 622 -5.67 11.16 22.74
C GLN A 622 -6.25 11.94 23.94
N TYR A 623 -5.81 11.66 25.17
CA TYR A 623 -6.12 12.51 26.33
C TYR A 623 -5.41 13.86 26.25
N LEU A 624 -4.13 13.89 25.86
CA LEU A 624 -3.42 15.15 25.59
C LEU A 624 -4.13 15.96 24.49
N GLN A 625 -4.66 15.30 23.47
CA GLN A 625 -5.44 15.98 22.43
C GLN A 625 -6.70 16.64 23.00
N THR A 626 -7.41 15.99 23.93
CA THR A 626 -8.56 16.61 24.61
C THR A 626 -8.15 17.87 25.35
N MET A 627 -7.02 17.84 26.07
CA MET A 627 -6.46 19.03 26.72
C MET A 627 -6.16 20.15 25.70
N PHE A 628 -5.53 19.84 24.57
CA PHE A 628 -5.24 20.86 23.53
C PHE A 628 -6.50 21.44 22.89
N ASN A 629 -7.54 20.63 22.68
CA ASN A 629 -8.83 21.08 22.19
C ASN A 629 -9.47 22.05 23.19
N GLN A 630 -9.48 21.70 24.48
CA GLN A 630 -10.02 22.56 25.53
C GLN A 630 -9.26 23.89 25.61
N LEU A 631 -7.92 23.88 25.52
CA LEU A 631 -7.08 25.08 25.53
C LEU A 631 -7.25 25.97 24.28
N GLY A 632 -8.04 25.55 23.29
CA GLY A 632 -8.18 26.23 22.01
C GLY A 632 -6.93 26.14 21.12
N VAL A 633 -5.94 25.35 21.52
CA VAL A 633 -4.71 25.09 20.76
C VAL A 633 -5.00 24.19 19.56
N ASN A 634 -5.93 23.25 19.71
CA ASN A 634 -6.37 22.32 18.65
C ASN A 634 -5.19 21.57 18.02
N ASP A 635 -4.75 21.96 16.81
CA ASP A 635 -3.62 21.38 16.08
C ASP A 635 -2.33 22.25 16.11
N LYS A 636 -2.33 23.36 16.87
CA LYS A 636 -1.17 24.27 17.00
C LYS A 636 -0.21 23.84 18.10
N TYR A 637 0.21 22.58 18.08
CA TYR A 637 1.19 22.05 19.04
C TYR A 637 2.24 21.18 18.35
N LEU A 638 3.34 20.94 19.07
CA LEU A 638 4.40 20.02 18.68
C LEU A 638 4.76 19.11 19.85
N VAL A 639 4.68 17.80 19.66
CA VAL A 639 5.16 16.78 20.61
C VAL A 639 6.48 16.23 20.11
N ILE A 640 7.50 16.24 20.95
CA ILE A 640 8.82 15.63 20.74
C ILE A 640 9.02 14.56 21.82
N LYS A 641 9.45 13.35 21.44
CA LYS A 641 9.78 12.32 22.44
C LYS A 641 11.09 12.62 23.14
N THR A 642 11.13 12.37 24.45
CA THR A 642 12.36 12.38 25.25
C THR A 642 13.40 11.45 24.62
N VAL A 643 12.99 10.26 24.16
CA VAL A 643 13.82 9.34 23.38
C VAL A 643 12.98 8.69 22.27
N PRO A 644 13.49 8.49 21.04
CA PRO A 644 12.72 7.91 19.94
C PRO A 644 12.67 6.37 19.94
N PHE A 645 12.52 5.77 21.13
CA PHE A 645 12.52 4.31 21.34
C PHE A 645 11.41 3.90 22.31
N GLY A 646 11.02 2.63 22.30
CA GLY A 646 10.16 2.10 23.37
C GLY A 646 10.95 1.96 24.67
N MET A 647 10.38 2.44 25.76
CA MET A 647 10.99 2.42 27.11
C MET A 647 10.05 1.87 28.17
N ASP A 648 8.92 1.30 27.77
CA ASP A 648 7.99 0.61 28.68
C ASP A 648 8.74 -0.49 29.43
N LEU A 649 8.64 -0.51 30.77
CA LEU A 649 9.36 -1.43 31.67
C LEU A 649 10.87 -1.19 31.80
N ALA A 650 11.41 -0.07 31.30
CA ALA A 650 12.81 0.29 31.54
C ALA A 650 13.03 0.73 33.00
N THR A 651 14.15 0.28 33.57
CA THR A 651 14.62 0.69 34.89
C THR A 651 15.16 2.12 34.84
N ASP A 652 15.26 2.75 36.02
CA ASP A 652 15.84 4.10 36.13
C ASP A 652 17.28 4.20 35.60
N GLN A 653 18.07 3.13 35.75
CA GLN A 653 19.45 3.09 35.26
C GLN A 653 19.49 3.03 33.72
N GLU A 654 18.63 2.21 33.12
CA GLU A 654 18.50 2.12 31.67
C GLU A 654 18.06 3.46 31.08
N TRP A 655 17.05 4.11 31.69
CA TRP A 655 16.63 5.45 31.30
C TRP A 655 17.76 6.48 31.35
N LYS A 656 18.49 6.56 32.47
CA LYS A 656 19.65 7.47 32.60
C LYS A 656 20.66 7.24 31.47
N ARG A 657 20.92 5.97 31.14
CA ARG A 657 21.86 5.61 30.07
C ARG A 657 21.36 6.05 28.69
N VAL A 658 20.10 5.74 28.35
CA VAL A 658 19.54 6.11 27.04
C VAL A 658 19.42 7.62 26.90
N ILE A 659 19.01 8.33 27.96
CA ILE A 659 18.98 9.80 27.99
C ILE A 659 20.37 10.35 27.67
N TYR A 660 21.41 9.90 28.35
CA TYR A 660 22.77 10.35 28.06
C TYR A 660 23.16 10.09 26.58
N GLN A 661 22.85 8.90 26.06
CA GLN A 661 23.15 8.52 24.66
C GLN A 661 22.37 9.34 23.61
N THR A 662 21.28 9.99 24.01
CA THR A 662 20.40 10.77 23.13
C THR A 662 20.40 12.26 23.49
N LEU A 663 21.43 12.74 24.20
CA LEU A 663 21.56 14.13 24.62
C LEU A 663 21.58 15.09 23.42
N ASN A 664 22.51 14.86 22.49
CA ASN A 664 22.66 15.70 21.28
C ASN A 664 21.37 15.77 20.46
N TYR A 665 20.67 14.64 20.30
CA TYR A 665 19.36 14.58 19.64
C TYR A 665 18.38 15.61 20.23
N ARG A 666 18.17 15.62 21.55
CA ARG A 666 17.23 16.54 22.19
C ARG A 666 17.71 17.99 22.17
N GLU A 667 18.99 18.22 22.49
CA GLU A 667 19.57 19.56 22.53
C GLU A 667 19.43 20.28 21.19
N LYS A 668 19.76 19.59 20.09
CA LYS A 668 19.68 20.18 18.74
C LYS A 668 18.23 20.42 18.31
N ILE A 669 17.31 19.51 18.63
CA ILE A 669 15.87 19.72 18.33
C ILE A 669 15.35 20.95 19.08
N PHE A 670 15.57 21.04 20.39
CA PHE A 670 15.04 22.15 21.19
C PHE A 670 15.73 23.48 20.86
N ALA A 671 17.03 23.47 20.54
CA ALA A 671 17.73 24.67 20.08
C ALA A 671 17.13 25.22 18.77
N GLU A 672 16.58 24.37 17.91
CA GLU A 672 15.89 24.78 16.70
C GLU A 672 14.42 25.17 16.97
N VAL A 673 13.66 24.31 17.64
CA VAL A 673 12.22 24.50 17.89
C VAL A 673 11.96 25.77 18.70
N LEU A 674 12.77 26.05 19.73
CA LEU A 674 12.58 27.21 20.61
C LEU A 674 12.97 28.55 19.96
N GLN A 675 13.45 28.56 18.72
CA GLN A 675 13.57 29.79 17.93
C GLN A 675 12.20 30.33 17.52
N ASN A 676 11.16 29.49 17.49
CA ASN A 676 9.82 29.91 17.13
C ASN A 676 9.18 30.75 18.25
N ARG A 677 8.87 32.01 17.95
CA ARG A 677 8.30 32.99 18.89
C ARG A 677 6.81 32.78 19.21
N SER A 678 6.12 31.91 18.48
CA SER A 678 4.71 31.60 18.73
C SER A 678 4.49 30.69 19.95
N ILE A 679 5.56 30.03 20.43
CA ILE A 679 5.49 29.10 21.56
C ILE A 679 5.21 29.89 22.84
N LYS A 680 4.08 29.59 23.49
CA LYS A 680 3.63 30.21 24.74
C LYS A 680 3.89 29.33 25.96
N LEU A 681 3.90 28.01 25.77
CA LEU A 681 3.96 27.03 26.84
C LEU A 681 4.79 25.83 26.42
N ILE A 682 5.60 25.32 27.35
CA ILE A 682 6.21 24.00 27.27
C ILE A 682 5.49 23.06 28.23
N ILE A 683 5.26 21.82 27.81
CA ILE A 683 4.74 20.75 28.67
C ILE A 683 5.79 19.66 28.77
N ALA A 684 6.13 19.25 29.99
CA ALA A 684 6.96 18.08 30.24
C ALA A 684 6.07 16.92 30.70
N ASP A 685 5.84 15.93 29.83
CA ASP A 685 4.99 14.77 30.10
C ASP A 685 5.81 13.55 30.50
N GLY A 686 5.91 13.30 31.81
CA GLY A 686 6.66 12.18 32.37
C GLY A 686 7.86 12.58 33.24
N LYS A 687 8.39 11.60 33.97
CA LYS A 687 9.47 11.77 34.94
C LYS A 687 10.74 12.31 34.28
N TRP A 688 11.14 11.74 33.14
CA TRP A 688 12.41 12.06 32.50
C TRP A 688 12.33 13.35 31.69
N ALA A 689 11.22 13.56 30.99
CA ALA A 689 10.89 14.86 30.39
C ALA A 689 11.00 15.99 31.42
N SER A 690 10.40 15.81 32.61
CA SER A 690 10.43 16.80 33.69
C SER A 690 11.84 17.08 34.21
N LEU A 691 12.70 16.06 34.29
CA LEU A 691 14.09 16.20 34.74
C LEU A 691 14.97 16.94 33.73
N ILE A 692 14.72 16.76 32.44
CA ILE A 692 15.60 17.25 31.37
C ILE A 692 15.19 18.64 30.90
N ILE A 693 13.89 18.96 30.89
CA ILE A 693 13.41 20.21 30.29
C ILE A 693 14.04 21.49 30.84
N PRO A 694 14.44 21.61 32.13
CA PRO A 694 15.11 22.82 32.62
C PRO A 694 16.45 23.10 31.93
N GLN A 695 17.13 22.06 31.44
CA GLN A 695 18.40 22.18 30.71
C GLN A 695 18.19 22.62 29.25
N LEU A 696 17.05 22.24 28.65
CA LEU A 696 16.73 22.53 27.26
C LEU A 696 16.02 23.89 27.08
N ASN A 697 15.22 24.33 28.07
CA ASN A 697 14.45 25.56 28.00
C ASN A 697 15.28 26.80 28.37
N GLN A 698 16.18 27.20 27.46
CA GLN A 698 16.98 28.42 27.63
C GLN A 698 16.17 29.71 27.42
N SER A 699 14.98 29.61 26.80
CA SER A 699 14.12 30.74 26.43
C SER A 699 13.18 31.22 27.55
N LYS A 700 13.24 30.62 28.75
CA LYS A 700 12.39 30.95 29.92
C LYS A 700 10.88 30.89 29.64
N ILE A 701 10.45 30.07 28.69
CA ILE A 701 9.02 29.83 28.42
C ILE A 701 8.43 29.09 29.63
N PRO A 702 7.21 29.41 30.12
CA PRO A 702 6.57 28.67 31.20
C PRO A 702 6.50 27.16 30.93
N VAL A 703 6.68 26.34 31.97
CA VAL A 703 6.69 24.88 31.87
C VAL A 703 5.62 24.28 32.76
N ALA A 704 4.66 23.57 32.17
CA ALA A 704 3.72 22.72 32.89
C ALA A 704 4.27 21.30 33.00
N TYR A 705 4.27 20.73 34.21
CA TYR A 705 4.78 19.38 34.46
C TYR A 705 3.63 18.41 34.63
N ILE A 706 3.58 17.36 33.82
CA ILE A 706 2.63 16.27 33.99
C ILE A 706 3.33 15.10 34.66
N LYS A 707 2.93 14.80 35.89
CA LYS A 707 3.41 13.65 36.67
C LYS A 707 2.54 12.44 36.37
N LYS A 708 3.08 11.47 35.63
CA LYS A 708 2.42 10.18 35.43
C LYS A 708 2.44 9.39 36.75
N THR A 709 1.27 9.26 37.37
CA THR A 709 1.07 8.49 38.60
C THR A 709 0.18 7.28 38.29
N GLY A 710 0.68 6.07 38.53
CA GLY A 710 -0.08 4.85 38.26
C GLY A 710 -0.09 4.41 36.79
N SER A 711 -1.06 3.56 36.44
CA SER A 711 -1.21 2.94 35.11
C SER A 711 -2.18 3.66 34.17
N ASP A 712 -2.87 4.70 34.66
CA ASP A 712 -3.92 5.37 33.91
C ASP A 712 -3.35 6.36 32.90
N ASN A 713 -3.85 6.28 31.66
CA ASN A 713 -3.38 7.09 30.53
C ASN A 713 -3.67 8.59 30.67
N ASN A 714 -4.57 9.01 31.57
CA ASN A 714 -4.87 10.42 31.82
C ASN A 714 -4.20 10.97 33.09
N SER A 715 -3.42 10.16 33.81
CA SER A 715 -2.76 10.56 35.06
C SER A 715 -1.93 11.85 34.89
N GLY A 716 -2.03 12.73 35.89
CA GLY A 716 -1.30 14.00 35.96
C GLY A 716 -1.78 15.13 35.03
N ILE A 717 -2.69 14.86 34.09
CA ILE A 717 -3.13 15.88 33.12
C ILE A 717 -3.97 16.96 33.80
N ASN A 718 -4.88 16.59 34.69
CA ASN A 718 -5.79 17.53 35.35
C ASN A 718 -5.04 18.52 36.26
N GLU A 719 -3.98 18.06 36.92
CA GLU A 719 -3.09 18.89 37.72
C GLU A 719 -2.34 19.89 36.84
N ALA A 720 -1.84 19.46 35.68
CA ALA A 720 -1.19 20.35 34.73
C ALA A 720 -2.17 21.37 34.14
N VAL A 721 -3.40 20.97 33.84
CA VAL A 721 -4.48 21.86 33.40
C VAL A 721 -4.74 22.96 34.42
N SER A 722 -4.80 22.62 35.71
CA SER A 722 -5.00 23.59 36.78
C SER A 722 -3.88 24.63 36.81
N TYR A 723 -2.62 24.19 36.72
CA TYR A 723 -1.47 25.08 36.60
C TYR A 723 -1.52 25.96 35.34
N ILE A 724 -1.90 25.41 34.18
CA ILE A 724 -1.99 26.16 32.92
C ILE A 724 -3.07 27.25 33.01
N ASN A 725 -4.21 26.97 33.66
CA ASN A 725 -5.26 27.96 33.90
C ASN A 725 -4.76 29.15 34.71
N ASP A 726 -3.85 28.94 35.66
CA ASP A 726 -3.26 30.01 36.49
C ASP A 726 -2.29 30.91 35.70
N LEU A 727 -1.71 30.41 34.60
CA LEU A 727 -0.83 31.21 33.73
C LEU A 727 -1.59 32.22 32.86
N LEU A 728 -2.91 32.06 32.69
CA LEU A 728 -3.77 32.94 31.87
C LEU A 728 -3.30 33.10 30.41
N LEU A 729 -2.58 32.11 29.87
CA LEU A 729 -2.03 32.13 28.49
C LEU A 729 -3.04 31.69 27.42
N PHE A 730 -4.07 30.95 27.84
CA PHE A 730 -5.10 30.33 27.02
C PHE A 730 -6.48 30.57 27.65
N PRO A 731 -7.59 30.38 26.91
CA PRO A 731 -8.92 30.36 27.52
C PRO A 731 -8.97 29.37 28.68
N ARG A 732 -9.68 29.72 29.76
CA ARG A 732 -9.86 28.82 30.91
C ARG A 732 -10.58 27.55 30.48
N VAL A 733 -10.03 26.42 30.88
CA VAL A 733 -10.55 25.09 30.54
C VAL A 733 -11.18 24.41 31.76
N THR A 734 -12.05 23.43 31.50
CA THR A 734 -12.57 22.53 32.52
C THR A 734 -11.42 21.79 33.22
N SER A 735 -11.51 21.60 34.54
CA SER A 735 -10.46 20.93 35.32
C SER A 735 -10.34 19.43 35.07
N SER A 736 -11.18 18.83 34.23
CA SER A 736 -11.25 17.38 33.99
C SER A 736 -11.06 17.01 32.52
N VAL A 737 -10.05 16.19 32.25
CA VAL A 737 -9.78 15.52 30.97
C VAL A 737 -10.08 14.03 31.12
N GLU A 738 -11.37 13.68 31.00
CA GLU A 738 -11.87 12.31 31.22
C GLU A 738 -12.16 11.55 29.93
N VAL A 739 -12.13 12.23 28.78
CA VAL A 739 -12.43 11.64 27.47
C VAL A 739 -11.24 11.71 26.52
N MET A 740 -11.14 10.73 25.64
CA MET A 740 -10.16 10.70 24.55
C MET A 740 -10.69 11.47 23.33
N SER A 741 -9.86 12.33 22.74
CA SER A 741 -10.10 12.97 21.45
C SER A 741 -9.26 12.31 20.36
N ASN A 742 -9.80 12.20 19.14
CA ASN A 742 -9.05 11.68 18.00
C ASN A 742 -7.83 12.57 17.71
N ILE A 743 -6.69 11.95 17.38
CA ILE A 743 -5.54 12.69 16.86
C ILE A 743 -5.94 13.38 15.55
N PRO A 744 -5.67 14.69 15.37
CA PRO A 744 -6.09 15.40 14.18
C PRO A 744 -5.37 14.87 12.95
N ARG A 745 -6.06 14.85 11.81
CA ARG A 745 -5.49 14.39 10.54
C ARG A 745 -4.24 15.16 10.13
N THR A 746 -4.17 16.45 10.44
CA THR A 746 -2.99 17.31 10.19
C THR A 746 -1.73 16.83 10.91
N HIS A 747 -1.82 15.88 11.85
CA HIS A 747 -0.70 15.30 12.59
C HIS A 747 -0.43 13.82 12.26
N LEU A 748 -1.13 13.26 11.28
CA LEU A 748 -0.97 11.90 10.79
C LEU A 748 -0.55 11.92 9.32
N GLY A 749 0.28 10.96 8.91
CA GLY A 749 0.78 10.87 7.53
C GLY A 749 -0.36 10.63 6.53
N PHE A 750 -0.09 10.90 5.25
CA PHE A 750 -1.06 10.66 4.17
C PHE A 750 -1.62 9.22 4.21
N PHE A 751 -0.75 8.26 4.48
CA PHE A 751 -1.06 6.84 4.53
C PHE A 751 -1.48 6.35 5.92
N SER A 752 -1.79 7.25 6.86
CA SER A 752 -2.47 6.84 8.09
C SER A 752 -3.94 6.55 7.82
N ARG A 753 -4.49 5.53 8.47
CA ARG A 753 -5.90 5.13 8.34
C ARG A 753 -6.79 5.93 9.27
N VAL A 754 -8.10 5.96 9.00
CA VAL A 754 -9.05 6.74 9.82
C VAL A 754 -9.17 6.23 11.26
N TRP A 755 -8.83 4.96 11.52
CA TRP A 755 -8.83 4.42 12.87
C TRP A 755 -7.49 4.58 13.60
N GLU A 756 -6.42 4.92 12.88
CA GLU A 756 -5.10 5.16 13.48
C GLU A 756 -5.11 6.50 14.22
N GLY A 757 -4.63 6.52 15.47
CA GLY A 757 -4.76 7.71 16.34
C GLY A 757 -6.14 7.87 16.97
N THR A 758 -6.93 6.80 17.03
CA THR A 758 -8.30 6.84 17.58
C THR A 758 -8.62 5.66 18.49
N SER A 759 -9.53 5.90 19.43
CA SER A 759 -10.25 4.86 20.17
C SER A 759 -9.27 3.98 21.00
N GLY A 760 -8.26 4.64 21.58
CA GLY A 760 -7.26 4.05 22.48
C GLY A 760 -6.03 3.45 21.79
N THR A 761 -5.32 2.59 22.52
CA THR A 761 -4.08 1.90 22.09
C THR A 761 -4.37 0.76 21.12
N ARG A 762 -3.57 0.65 20.04
CA ARG A 762 -3.75 -0.29 18.92
C ARG A 762 -2.58 -1.22 18.69
N VAL A 763 -1.44 -0.97 19.31
CA VAL A 763 -0.24 -1.78 19.15
C VAL A 763 0.19 -2.36 20.50
N PHE A 764 0.40 -3.68 20.53
CA PHE A 764 0.75 -4.42 21.74
C PHE A 764 1.98 -5.28 21.51
N SER A 765 2.97 -5.21 22.41
CA SER A 765 4.16 -6.08 22.37
C SER A 765 3.80 -7.51 22.75
N GLY A 766 4.55 -8.47 22.21
CA GLY A 766 4.59 -9.83 22.73
C GLY A 766 5.02 -9.84 24.20
N ILE A 767 4.48 -10.80 24.97
CA ILE A 767 4.71 -10.90 26.42
C ILE A 767 5.83 -11.87 26.80
N SER A 768 6.12 -12.83 25.92
CA SER A 768 7.21 -13.79 26.12
C SER A 768 8.58 -13.09 26.05
N PRO A 769 9.62 -13.58 26.75
CA PRO A 769 10.96 -12.98 26.67
C PRO A 769 11.52 -12.91 25.24
N ALA A 770 11.23 -13.90 24.41
CA ALA A 770 11.72 -13.97 23.02
C ALA A 770 11.00 -13.00 22.08
N ASP A 771 9.72 -12.71 22.35
CA ASP A 771 8.88 -11.85 21.50
C ASP A 771 8.87 -10.39 21.95
N ARG A 772 9.19 -10.12 23.22
CA ARG A 772 9.08 -8.79 23.83
C ARG A 772 9.98 -7.79 23.13
N GLY A 773 9.40 -6.66 22.73
CA GLY A 773 10.13 -5.59 22.04
C GLY A 773 10.55 -5.93 20.60
N VAL A 774 10.15 -7.09 20.07
CA VAL A 774 10.42 -7.55 18.71
C VAL A 774 9.11 -7.77 17.95
N ALA A 775 8.19 -8.53 18.54
CA ALA A 775 6.90 -8.87 17.95
C ALA A 775 5.79 -7.93 18.45
N PHE A 776 4.96 -7.45 17.53
CA PHE A 776 3.87 -6.51 17.84
C PHE A 776 2.57 -6.93 17.16
N ALA A 777 1.49 -7.00 17.93
CA ALA A 777 0.13 -7.15 17.42
C ALA A 777 -0.46 -5.77 17.13
N ILE A 778 -0.81 -5.54 15.87
CA ILE A 778 -1.53 -4.35 15.40
C ILE A 778 -3.01 -4.72 15.29
N VAL A 779 -3.88 -3.97 15.97
CA VAL A 779 -5.31 -4.27 16.07
C VAL A 779 -6.14 -3.19 15.36
N ALA A 780 -6.81 -3.57 14.27
CA ALA A 780 -7.88 -2.77 13.70
C ALA A 780 -9.17 -2.98 14.52
N PRO A 781 -9.86 -1.91 14.98
CA PRO A 781 -11.07 -2.05 15.79
C PRO A 781 -12.25 -2.59 14.99
N ALA A 782 -13.20 -3.24 15.67
CA ALA A 782 -14.37 -3.89 15.07
C ALA A 782 -15.17 -2.96 14.16
N TRP A 783 -15.41 -1.72 14.59
CA TRP A 783 -16.14 -0.76 13.79
C TRP A 783 -15.42 -0.35 12.49
N ALA A 784 -14.10 -0.52 12.40
CA ALA A 784 -13.33 -0.20 11.20
C ALA A 784 -13.29 -1.35 10.20
N TYR A 785 -13.32 -2.61 10.66
CA TYR A 785 -13.25 -3.78 9.78
C TYR A 785 -14.59 -4.49 9.51
N LEU A 786 -15.55 -4.43 10.44
CA LEU A 786 -16.93 -4.91 10.26
C LEU A 786 -17.77 -3.84 9.55
N GLN A 787 -17.29 -3.40 8.40
CA GLN A 787 -17.88 -2.32 7.64
C GLN A 787 -19.28 -2.75 7.16
N LYS A 788 -20.29 -1.92 7.41
CA LYS A 788 -21.60 -2.09 6.79
C LYS A 788 -21.51 -1.71 5.31
N PRO A 789 -22.34 -2.32 4.43
CA PRO A 789 -22.41 -1.92 3.02
C PRO A 789 -22.66 -0.40 2.93
N VAL A 790 -21.71 0.33 2.34
CA VAL A 790 -21.88 1.76 2.04
C VAL A 790 -22.71 1.89 0.78
N ILE A 791 -23.54 2.93 0.72
CA ILE A 791 -24.27 3.30 -0.48
C ILE A 791 -23.23 3.62 -1.57
N GLN A 792 -23.22 2.81 -2.62
CA GLN A 792 -22.38 3.05 -3.80
C GLN A 792 -22.71 4.44 -4.37
N SER A 793 -21.69 5.14 -4.88
CA SER A 793 -21.96 6.34 -5.68
C SER A 793 -22.82 5.98 -6.90
N LEU A 794 -23.53 6.95 -7.48
CA LEU A 794 -24.33 6.71 -8.69
C LEU A 794 -23.48 6.09 -9.82
N ASP A 795 -22.25 6.57 -9.98
CA ASP A 795 -21.31 6.07 -10.98
C ASP A 795 -20.82 4.64 -10.67
N GLU A 796 -20.54 4.34 -9.39
CA GLU A 796 -20.17 2.99 -8.97
C GLU A 796 -21.32 2.01 -9.23
N ARG A 797 -22.55 2.40 -8.88
CA ARG A 797 -23.74 1.58 -9.07
C ARG A 797 -24.01 1.34 -10.55
N ALA A 798 -23.92 2.38 -11.38
CA ALA A 798 -24.08 2.27 -12.83
C ALA A 798 -23.01 1.35 -13.42
N GLY A 799 -21.76 1.45 -12.97
CA GLY A 799 -20.68 0.55 -13.35
C GLY A 799 -21.00 -0.91 -13.00
N VAL A 800 -21.38 -1.21 -11.76
CA VAL A 800 -21.72 -2.57 -11.31
C VAL A 800 -22.91 -3.15 -12.10
N GLU A 801 -23.96 -2.36 -12.34
CA GLU A 801 -25.10 -2.82 -13.12
C GLU A 801 -24.75 -3.04 -14.60
N ALA A 802 -23.86 -2.23 -15.18
CA ALA A 802 -23.33 -2.49 -16.51
C ALA A 802 -22.60 -3.84 -16.57
N LEU A 803 -21.77 -4.17 -15.56
CA LEU A 803 -21.09 -5.46 -15.49
C LEU A 803 -22.07 -6.64 -15.42
N LYS A 804 -23.09 -6.55 -14.55
CA LYS A 804 -24.12 -7.59 -14.44
C LYS A 804 -24.93 -7.73 -15.72
N ASN A 805 -25.27 -6.62 -16.37
CA ASN A 805 -25.99 -6.62 -17.63
C ASN A 805 -25.16 -7.25 -18.76
N SER A 806 -23.86 -6.99 -18.82
CA SER A 806 -22.96 -7.68 -19.76
C SER A 806 -22.99 -9.20 -19.57
N LEU A 807 -22.93 -9.69 -18.33
CA LEU A 807 -23.03 -11.13 -18.05
C LEU A 807 -24.40 -11.71 -18.47
N LYS A 808 -25.49 -10.98 -18.21
CA LYS A 808 -26.85 -11.41 -18.61
C LYS A 808 -27.01 -11.45 -20.13
N VAL A 809 -26.58 -10.40 -20.84
CA VAL A 809 -26.64 -10.31 -22.31
C VAL A 809 -25.81 -11.42 -22.96
N LEU A 810 -24.67 -11.75 -22.37
CA LEU A 810 -23.83 -12.86 -22.83
C LEU A 810 -24.34 -14.23 -22.39
N ASN A 811 -25.50 -14.34 -21.73
CA ASN A 811 -26.02 -15.60 -21.17
C ASN A 811 -24.98 -16.34 -20.33
N LEU A 812 -24.27 -15.61 -19.46
CA LEU A 812 -23.28 -16.17 -18.54
C LEU A 812 -23.80 -16.15 -17.09
N PRO A 813 -23.18 -16.93 -16.19
CA PRO A 813 -23.54 -16.92 -14.77
C PRO A 813 -23.33 -15.55 -14.14
N VAL A 814 -24.22 -15.16 -13.23
CA VAL A 814 -24.16 -13.90 -12.49
C VAL A 814 -24.00 -14.19 -11.00
N GLY A 815 -23.02 -13.56 -10.34
CA GLY A 815 -22.82 -13.73 -8.90
C GLY A 815 -22.43 -15.17 -8.53
N ASN A 816 -23.23 -15.82 -7.69
CA ASN A 816 -23.03 -17.20 -7.22
C ASN A 816 -24.05 -18.20 -7.80
N GLU A 817 -24.60 -17.94 -8.97
CA GLU A 817 -25.53 -18.88 -9.62
C GLU A 817 -24.89 -20.27 -9.78
N THR A 818 -25.59 -21.31 -9.32
CA THR A 818 -25.23 -22.69 -9.65
C THR A 818 -25.53 -22.97 -11.12
N TYR A 819 -24.98 -24.05 -11.67
CA TYR A 819 -25.34 -24.49 -13.04
C TYR A 819 -26.85 -24.65 -13.20
N LYS A 820 -27.55 -25.18 -12.18
CA LYS A 820 -29.02 -25.33 -12.21
C LYS A 820 -29.74 -23.99 -12.25
N ASP A 821 -29.33 -23.03 -11.44
CA ASP A 821 -29.94 -21.70 -11.38
C ASP A 821 -29.74 -20.95 -12.71
N TYR A 822 -28.50 -21.03 -13.21
CA TYR A 822 -28.10 -20.50 -14.52
C TYR A 822 -28.94 -21.08 -15.67
N MET A 823 -29.08 -22.41 -15.73
CA MET A 823 -29.90 -23.06 -16.77
C MET A 823 -31.37 -22.68 -16.64
N SER A 824 -31.89 -22.60 -15.42
CA SER A 824 -33.29 -22.20 -15.18
C SER A 824 -33.56 -20.79 -15.71
N ARG A 825 -32.63 -19.85 -15.48
CA ARG A 825 -32.73 -18.46 -15.98
C ARG A 825 -32.65 -18.38 -17.51
N THR A 826 -31.71 -19.11 -18.11
CA THR A 826 -31.43 -19.00 -19.55
C THR A 826 -32.38 -19.82 -20.42
N MET A 827 -33.02 -20.88 -19.89
CA MET A 827 -34.03 -21.67 -20.61
C MET A 827 -35.43 -21.04 -20.60
N MET A 828 -35.75 -20.21 -19.61
CA MET A 828 -37.07 -19.57 -19.48
C MET A 828 -37.21 -18.22 -20.21
N THR A 829 -36.12 -17.67 -20.75
CA THR A 829 -36.14 -16.36 -21.42
C THR A 829 -36.01 -16.57 -22.93
N PRO A 830 -37.08 -16.40 -23.74
CA PRO A 830 -36.96 -16.48 -25.19
C PRO A 830 -36.03 -15.36 -25.67
N VAL A 831 -34.95 -15.74 -26.35
CA VAL A 831 -34.06 -14.78 -27.00
C VAL A 831 -34.77 -14.27 -28.25
N ASN A 832 -35.23 -13.02 -28.25
CA ASN A 832 -35.39 -12.28 -29.51
C ASN A 832 -33.97 -12.09 -30.05
N LYS A 833 -33.60 -12.97 -30.98
CA LYS A 833 -32.28 -13.02 -31.63
C LYS A 833 -32.00 -11.78 -32.46
#